data_AF-A0A833W7K7-F1
#
_entry.id   AF-A0A833W7K7-F1
#
_cell.length_a   1.000
_cell.length_b   1.000
_cell.length_c   1.000
_cell.angle_alpha   90.00
_cell.angle_beta   90.00
_cell.angle_gamma   90.00
#
_symmetry.space_group_name_H-M   'P 1'
#
loop_
_entity.id
_entity.type
_entity.pdbx_description
1 polymer ?
#
loop_
_entity_poly.entity_id
_entity_poly.type
_entity_poly.pdbx_seq_one_letter_code
_entity_poly.pdbx_strand_id
1 'polypeptide(L)'
;MVQILEECGDWYYGRNKSKGTCGIFPKSYIHILQQSLSMDCLIHEITNVLREWGHHWKHLYMIHSVHFRTMQQQILELIGYRSKILSGTLTVDELKDVKRLATSRIDTGNQLLGMDMVVRDDQGNVLNPEETSTIQLYYHHERAAERIRKAANDTKQKPPKPQAPVYSHIFFVSVRNFVCKMAEDVELLLTLYDGKEMKAITENYVVSWSKEGLARDIDQLHNLRVLFTDLGSRDLTRDKVHLVCYVIRVGGMEAKDADHRRSSVAQANQKVKNTENMRRPFGVAAMDITLYITGKLEGDSDHHHFIPFVHCCEKESLDGTLRRILSQKETNIQKSSNGNSGSFTGGQGLWASLKLLRGDPKQVRDENPHLVLGNVAIARKMGFPEVILPGDVRNDLYLTLISGEFNKGSKSTDKNVEVTVRVCNEFGVPIPGVMTLGGGASPIDEYHSVIYYHEDKPRWCETFKIAVPIEEFKQAHLKFTFKHRSSNEAKDKSEKPFALSYVKLMQRNGTTLQDIQHELLVYKLDQKKYEETDISYLKLPSTRDELVELNIEKKPTLGALTLSNKDSFLIATNVCSTKLTQNVDLLGLLNWASHNTDLRESLIALMKVDGEEVVKFLQVKNRDKECISIIDVLDALFNILMSNSDSDVYDDMVFECLLYIIGLVSDRKYQHFQPVMDLYISESFSATLAYKKLIAVLRKRIDNATNNDTQERDILLKTMKSLQYCMRFVVESRLLFTALNEDEEEFSQTLTELLRSIVELMRHETDSTLLVQGACLKYLPTTIPHLLRVYSGKQLSTILTDLLVTLPVGRLTKQKMMTVNDIVHSPLFLSAECRAILLPRITILVRDLLEAKEEVRYVISLIITIC
;
A
#
# COMPACT_ATOMS: atom_id res chain seq x y z
N MET A 1 32.13 -52.17 -0.99
CA MET A 1 32.75 -51.73 0.28
C MET A 1 33.27 -52.98 0.98
N VAL A 2 34.56 -53.04 1.27
CA VAL A 2 35.18 -54.16 1.98
C VAL A 2 35.57 -53.70 3.38
N GLN A 3 35.45 -54.58 4.35
CA GLN A 3 35.99 -54.41 5.70
C GLN A 3 37.31 -55.16 5.74
N ILE A 4 38.39 -54.43 5.97
CA ILE A 4 39.72 -55.03 6.13
C ILE A 4 39.81 -55.58 7.56
N LEU A 5 40.31 -56.81 7.68
CA LEU A 5 40.48 -57.51 8.96
C LEU A 5 41.97 -57.71 9.27
N GLU A 6 42.76 -58.09 8.26
CA GLU A 6 44.19 -58.33 8.39
C GLU A 6 44.95 -57.80 7.17
N GLU A 7 46.26 -57.62 7.32
CA GLU A 7 47.15 -57.06 6.30
C GLU A 7 48.45 -57.87 6.25
N CYS A 8 48.89 -58.24 5.04
CA CYS A 8 50.14 -58.97 4.84
C CYS A 8 50.80 -58.55 3.50
N GLY A 9 51.97 -57.91 3.57
CA GLY A 9 52.70 -57.44 2.39
C GLY A 9 51.86 -56.51 1.52
N ASP A 10 51.72 -56.83 0.23
CA ASP A 10 50.91 -56.07 -0.74
C ASP A 10 49.43 -56.50 -0.79
N TRP A 11 48.97 -57.26 0.21
CA TRP A 11 47.61 -57.81 0.25
C TRP A 11 46.89 -57.45 1.57
N TYR A 12 45.57 -57.25 1.46
CA TYR A 12 44.66 -57.22 2.59
C TYR A 12 43.86 -58.53 2.63
N TYR A 13 43.49 -58.98 3.83
CA TYR A 13 42.45 -59.97 4.04
C TYR A 13 41.24 -59.28 4.68
N GLY A 14 40.05 -59.58 4.17
CA GLY A 14 38.85 -58.94 4.69
C GLY A 14 37.55 -59.50 4.14
N ARG A 15 36.46 -58.85 4.52
CA ARG A 15 35.10 -59.26 4.19
C ARG A 15 34.42 -58.25 3.29
N ASN A 16 33.75 -58.72 2.25
CA ASN A 16 32.86 -57.87 1.45
C ASN A 16 31.56 -57.60 2.22
N LYS A 17 31.25 -56.34 2.52
CA LYS A 17 30.04 -55.98 3.28
C LYS A 17 28.73 -56.31 2.56
N SER A 18 28.70 -56.37 1.23
CA SER A 18 27.47 -56.65 0.46
C SER A 18 27.22 -58.13 0.20
N LYS A 19 28.28 -58.94 0.07
CA LYS A 19 28.18 -60.38 -0.24
C LYS A 19 28.52 -61.29 0.94
N GLY A 20 29.08 -60.74 2.01
CA GLY A 20 29.51 -61.49 3.19
C GLY A 20 30.73 -62.39 2.99
N THR A 21 31.25 -62.51 1.76
CA THR A 21 32.39 -63.35 1.39
C THR A 21 33.71 -62.79 1.93
N CYS A 22 34.56 -63.64 2.47
CA CYS A 22 35.89 -63.28 2.97
C CYS A 22 36.98 -63.77 2.01
N GLY A 23 38.09 -63.04 1.92
CA GLY A 23 39.22 -63.42 1.07
C GLY A 23 40.33 -62.37 1.08
N ILE A 24 41.41 -62.69 0.37
CA ILE A 24 42.53 -61.77 0.14
C ILE A 24 42.29 -60.89 -1.09
N PHE A 25 42.73 -59.63 -1.04
CA PHE A 25 42.65 -58.69 -2.15
C PHE A 25 43.85 -57.72 -2.15
N PRO A 26 44.40 -57.32 -3.32
CA PRO A 26 45.61 -56.54 -3.38
C PRO A 26 45.40 -55.12 -2.85
N LYS A 27 46.39 -54.58 -2.14
CA LYS A 27 46.39 -53.20 -1.65
C LYS A 27 46.23 -52.17 -2.78
N SER A 28 46.85 -52.43 -3.93
CA SER A 28 46.80 -51.56 -5.11
C SER A 28 45.39 -51.33 -5.67
N TYR A 29 44.42 -52.20 -5.33
CA TYR A 29 43.03 -52.09 -5.77
C TYR A 29 42.10 -51.54 -4.68
N ILE A 30 42.61 -51.25 -3.48
CA ILE A 30 41.82 -50.79 -2.34
C ILE A 30 42.26 -49.39 -1.91
N HIS A 31 41.35 -48.44 -2.02
CA HIS A 31 41.49 -47.12 -1.43
C HIS A 31 40.92 -47.12 0.00
N ILE A 32 41.76 -46.94 1.01
CA ILE A 32 41.32 -46.79 2.40
C ILE A 32 40.71 -45.40 2.58
N LEU A 33 39.44 -45.35 2.95
CA LEU A 33 38.79 -44.12 3.39
C LEU A 33 38.95 -44.04 4.91
N GLN A 34 39.62 -43.01 5.42
CA GLN A 34 39.63 -42.74 6.86
C GLN A 34 38.18 -42.47 7.30
N GLN A 35 37.69 -43.30 8.21
CA GLN A 35 36.37 -43.14 8.80
C GLN A 35 36.44 -41.98 9.80
N SER A 36 36.36 -40.76 9.29
CA SER A 36 36.15 -39.58 10.13
C SER A 36 34.87 -39.83 10.93
N LEU A 37 35.00 -39.91 12.26
CA LEU A 37 33.86 -40.05 13.19
C LEU A 37 32.84 -38.90 13.01
N SER A 38 33.23 -37.80 12.36
CA SER A 38 32.36 -36.66 12.02
C SER A 38 31.90 -36.62 10.55
N MET A 39 32.09 -37.68 9.75
CA MET A 39 31.46 -37.77 8.43
C MET A 39 29.97 -38.03 8.64
N ASP A 40 29.20 -36.93 8.61
CA ASP A 40 27.76 -36.82 8.85
C ASP A 40 26.97 -38.12 8.62
N CYS A 41 26.29 -38.61 9.65
CA CYS A 41 25.34 -39.73 9.60
C CYS A 41 24.39 -39.66 8.39
N LEU A 42 24.05 -38.43 7.97
CA LEU A 42 23.22 -38.16 6.80
C LEU A 42 23.83 -38.65 5.46
N ILE A 43 25.16 -38.60 5.26
CA ILE A 43 25.78 -39.09 4.03
C ILE A 43 25.63 -40.61 3.92
N HIS A 44 25.80 -41.30 5.05
CA HIS A 44 25.60 -42.73 5.12
C HIS A 44 24.13 -43.08 4.87
N GLU A 45 23.22 -42.33 5.49
CA GLU A 45 21.79 -42.44 5.30
C GLU A 45 21.39 -42.24 3.83
N ILE A 46 21.77 -41.13 3.18
CA ILE A 46 21.48 -40.89 1.75
C ILE A 46 22.00 -42.05 0.91
N THR A 47 23.17 -42.60 1.23
CA THR A 47 23.74 -43.74 0.49
C THR A 47 22.88 -45.00 0.63
N ASN A 48 22.33 -45.27 1.81
CA ASN A 48 21.46 -46.42 2.05
C ASN A 48 20.08 -46.21 1.40
N VAL A 49 19.48 -45.03 1.58
CA VAL A 49 18.20 -44.65 0.95
C VAL A 49 18.29 -44.79 -0.57
N LEU A 50 19.36 -44.30 -1.20
CA LEU A 50 19.55 -44.43 -2.64
C LEU A 50 19.69 -45.90 -3.11
N ARG A 51 20.23 -46.79 -2.28
CA ARG A 51 20.30 -48.23 -2.60
C ARG A 51 18.93 -48.88 -2.55
N GLU A 52 18.16 -48.59 -1.50
CA GLU A 52 16.79 -49.08 -1.33
C GLU A 52 15.88 -48.53 -2.42
N TRP A 53 15.90 -47.21 -2.62
CA TRP A 53 15.17 -46.54 -3.70
C TRP A 53 15.57 -47.08 -5.07
N GLY A 54 16.85 -47.40 -5.29
CA GLY A 54 17.30 -48.01 -6.53
C GLY A 54 16.67 -49.38 -6.82
N HIS A 55 16.36 -50.17 -5.78
CA HIS A 55 15.61 -51.41 -5.92
C HIS A 55 14.14 -51.15 -6.27
N HIS A 56 13.47 -50.27 -5.51
CA HIS A 56 12.08 -49.89 -5.76
C HIS A 56 11.89 -49.21 -7.12
N TRP A 57 12.82 -48.36 -7.55
CA TRP A 57 12.78 -47.66 -8.82
C TRP A 57 12.82 -48.62 -10.02
N LYS A 58 13.64 -49.68 -9.94
CA LYS A 58 13.64 -50.76 -10.94
C LYS A 58 12.30 -51.51 -10.95
N HIS A 59 11.72 -51.74 -9.78
CA HIS A 59 10.39 -52.34 -9.69
C HIS A 59 9.31 -51.44 -10.31
N LEU A 60 9.33 -50.13 -10.04
CA LEU A 60 8.42 -49.14 -10.64
C LEU A 60 8.48 -49.16 -12.18
N TYR A 61 9.66 -49.38 -12.75
CA TYR A 61 9.84 -49.57 -14.20
C TYR A 61 9.15 -50.83 -14.70
N MET A 62 9.33 -51.96 -14.01
CA MET A 62 8.72 -53.24 -14.38
C MET A 62 7.19 -53.19 -14.36
N ILE A 63 6.60 -52.44 -13.43
CA ILE A 63 5.13 -52.29 -13.31
C ILE A 63 4.56 -51.10 -14.09
N HIS A 64 5.38 -50.41 -14.90
CA HIS A 64 4.99 -49.22 -15.66
C HIS A 64 4.29 -48.12 -14.82
N SER A 65 4.75 -47.91 -13.58
CA SER A 65 4.14 -46.93 -12.67
C SER A 65 4.43 -45.49 -13.11
N VAL A 66 3.41 -44.62 -13.00
CA VAL A 66 3.53 -43.17 -13.24
C VAL A 66 4.56 -42.50 -12.31
N HIS A 67 4.87 -43.12 -11.17
CA HIS A 67 5.82 -42.62 -10.18
C HIS A 67 7.29 -42.84 -10.57
N PHE A 68 7.57 -43.60 -11.65
CA PHE A 68 8.94 -43.90 -12.09
C PHE A 68 9.77 -42.64 -12.39
N ARG A 69 9.19 -41.67 -13.13
CA ARG A 69 9.88 -40.42 -13.49
C ARG A 69 10.09 -39.52 -12.27
N THR A 70 9.07 -39.42 -11.42
CA THR A 70 9.16 -38.64 -10.17
C THR A 70 10.27 -39.16 -9.27
N MET A 71 10.34 -40.48 -9.06
CA MET A 71 11.41 -41.09 -8.26
C MET A 71 12.79 -40.97 -8.91
N GLN A 72 12.89 -41.02 -10.23
CA GLN A 72 14.15 -40.76 -10.93
C GLN A 72 14.70 -39.36 -10.62
N GLN A 73 13.83 -38.34 -10.65
CA GLN A 73 14.21 -36.98 -10.31
C GLN A 73 14.66 -36.86 -8.85
N GLN A 74 13.91 -37.46 -7.91
CA GLN A 74 14.25 -37.46 -6.48
C GLN A 74 15.61 -38.13 -6.20
N ILE A 75 15.90 -39.24 -6.89
CA ILE A 75 17.19 -39.94 -6.83
C ILE A 75 18.33 -39.02 -7.30
N LEU A 76 18.16 -38.34 -8.44
CA LEU A 76 19.19 -37.44 -9.00
C LEU A 76 19.43 -36.23 -8.09
N GLU A 77 18.37 -35.66 -7.51
CA GLU A 77 18.48 -34.56 -6.54
C GLU A 77 19.25 -35.00 -5.28
N LEU A 78 18.94 -36.16 -4.71
CA LEU A 78 19.67 -36.71 -3.55
C LEU A 78 21.14 -37.00 -3.85
N ILE A 79 21.46 -37.50 -5.05
CA ILE A 79 22.86 -37.66 -5.49
C ILE A 79 23.56 -36.29 -5.52
N GLY A 80 22.88 -35.25 -6.01
CA GLY A 80 23.37 -33.88 -6.01
C GLY A 80 23.64 -33.35 -4.60
N TYR A 81 22.70 -33.52 -3.67
CA TYR A 81 22.91 -33.11 -2.27
C TYR A 81 24.07 -33.87 -1.61
N ARG A 82 24.16 -35.19 -1.82
CA ARG A 82 25.28 -36.00 -1.33
C ARG A 82 26.63 -35.48 -1.84
N SER A 83 26.71 -35.12 -3.13
CA SER A 83 27.92 -34.54 -3.72
C SER A 83 28.27 -33.19 -3.12
N LYS A 84 27.28 -32.33 -2.87
CA LYS A 84 27.48 -31.01 -2.25
C LYS A 84 27.99 -31.14 -0.81
N ILE A 85 27.40 -32.01 0.00
CA ILE A 85 27.83 -32.26 1.38
C ILE A 85 29.27 -32.80 1.39
N LEU A 86 29.59 -33.75 0.51
CA LEU A 86 30.94 -34.33 0.41
C LEU A 86 32.01 -33.35 -0.10
N SER A 87 31.63 -32.26 -0.75
CA SER A 87 32.59 -31.27 -1.26
C SER A 87 33.32 -30.53 -0.13
N GLY A 88 32.73 -30.46 1.08
CA GLY A 88 33.30 -29.73 2.21
C GLY A 88 33.43 -28.21 2.01
N THR A 89 32.85 -27.66 0.93
CA THR A 89 32.96 -26.23 0.57
C THR A 89 31.82 -25.36 1.08
N LEU A 90 30.81 -25.96 1.73
CA LEU A 90 29.62 -25.27 2.21
C LEU A 90 29.89 -24.57 3.55
N THR A 91 29.35 -23.37 3.71
CA THR A 91 29.26 -22.70 5.03
C THR A 91 28.35 -23.48 5.99
N VAL A 92 28.39 -23.16 7.28
CA VAL A 92 27.56 -23.82 8.31
C VAL A 92 26.06 -23.69 7.99
N ASP A 93 25.63 -22.51 7.54
CA ASP A 93 24.23 -22.24 7.20
C ASP A 93 23.81 -22.96 5.91
N GLU A 94 24.64 -22.95 4.87
CA GLU A 94 24.37 -23.69 3.64
C GLU A 94 24.33 -25.20 3.87
N LEU A 95 25.22 -25.73 4.72
CA LEU A 95 25.21 -27.13 5.10
C LEU A 95 23.90 -27.47 5.84
N LYS A 96 23.45 -26.62 6.76
CA LYS A 96 22.18 -26.80 7.48
C LYS A 96 20.98 -26.81 6.53
N ASP A 97 20.95 -25.91 5.55
CA ASP A 97 19.89 -25.86 4.54
C ASP A 97 19.91 -27.09 3.61
N VAL A 98 21.09 -27.52 3.16
CA VAL A 98 21.24 -28.73 2.34
C VAL A 98 20.84 -29.98 3.12
N LYS A 99 21.19 -30.08 4.41
CA LYS A 99 20.74 -31.16 5.30
C LYS A 99 19.22 -31.21 5.36
N ARG A 100 18.57 -30.07 5.64
CA ARG A 100 17.10 -29.97 5.70
C ARG A 100 16.42 -30.36 4.38
N LEU A 101 16.97 -29.93 3.25
CA LEU A 101 16.45 -30.28 1.92
C LEU A 101 16.60 -31.77 1.62
N ALA A 102 17.76 -32.36 1.94
CA ALA A 102 18.02 -33.78 1.74
C ALA A 102 17.08 -34.65 2.58
N THR A 103 16.91 -34.34 3.88
CA THR A 103 15.99 -35.09 4.76
C THR A 103 14.54 -34.96 4.31
N SER A 104 14.09 -33.76 3.94
CA SER A 104 12.74 -33.56 3.41
C SER A 104 12.47 -34.39 2.15
N ARG A 105 13.47 -34.51 1.27
CA ARG A 105 13.36 -35.32 0.05
C ARG A 105 13.30 -36.80 0.37
N ILE A 106 14.14 -37.30 1.27
CA ILE A 106 14.09 -38.68 1.78
C ILE A 106 12.68 -38.99 2.31
N ASP A 107 12.15 -38.13 3.17
CA ASP A 107 10.85 -38.38 3.81
C ASP A 107 9.70 -38.41 2.78
N THR A 108 9.69 -37.47 1.82
CA THR A 108 8.68 -37.46 0.74
C THR A 108 8.81 -38.64 -0.22
N GLY A 109 10.02 -39.07 -0.54
CA GLY A 109 10.24 -40.23 -1.42
C GLY A 109 9.92 -41.55 -0.72
N ASN A 110 10.20 -41.67 0.58
CA ASN A 110 9.78 -42.82 1.40
C ASN A 110 8.25 -42.91 1.45
N GLN A 111 7.56 -41.79 1.68
CA GLN A 111 6.11 -41.76 1.64
C GLN A 111 5.56 -42.19 0.26
N LEU A 112 6.16 -41.69 -0.83
CA LEU A 112 5.72 -42.04 -2.19
C LEU A 112 5.88 -43.53 -2.51
N LEU A 113 6.92 -44.16 -1.95
CA LEU A 113 7.20 -45.58 -2.08
C LEU A 113 6.50 -46.46 -1.03
N GLY A 114 5.77 -45.87 -0.08
CA GLY A 114 5.10 -46.59 1.00
C GLY A 114 6.06 -47.19 2.04
N MET A 115 7.20 -46.56 2.27
CA MET A 115 8.23 -46.99 3.22
C MET A 115 8.11 -46.28 4.57
N ASP A 116 8.80 -46.82 5.58
CA ASP A 116 8.77 -46.29 6.95
C ASP A 116 9.33 -44.86 7.04
N MET A 117 8.71 -44.06 7.92
CA MET A 117 9.11 -42.68 8.19
C MET A 117 10.15 -42.63 9.30
N VAL A 118 11.20 -41.85 9.10
CA VAL A 118 12.25 -41.63 10.10
C VAL A 118 11.99 -40.33 10.84
N VAL A 119 11.84 -40.38 12.16
CA VAL A 119 11.57 -39.20 12.98
C VAL A 119 12.88 -38.49 13.33
N ARG A 120 12.92 -37.17 13.14
CA ARG A 120 14.13 -36.34 13.27
C ARG A 120 13.97 -35.19 14.26
N ASP A 121 15.09 -34.77 14.86
CA ASP A 121 15.21 -33.52 15.63
C ASP A 121 15.20 -32.26 14.75
N ASP A 122 15.28 -31.10 15.37
CA ASP A 122 15.29 -29.79 14.67
C ASP A 122 16.60 -29.55 13.88
N GLN A 123 17.66 -30.32 14.14
CA GLN A 123 18.92 -30.31 13.39
C GLN A 123 18.95 -31.32 12.24
N GLY A 124 17.91 -32.16 12.09
CA GLY A 124 17.79 -33.17 11.02
C GLY A 124 18.41 -34.53 11.34
N ASN A 125 18.85 -34.76 12.58
CA ASN A 125 19.35 -36.06 13.02
C ASN A 125 18.21 -37.00 13.39
N VAL A 126 18.43 -38.30 13.25
CA VAL A 126 17.47 -39.33 13.65
C VAL A 126 17.35 -39.34 15.18
N LEU A 127 16.12 -39.29 15.70
CA LEU A 127 15.89 -39.35 17.14
C LEU A 127 16.22 -40.74 17.69
N ASN A 128 16.92 -40.79 18.83
CA ASN A 128 17.15 -42.02 19.57
C ASN A 128 15.91 -42.33 20.43
N PRO A 129 15.19 -43.46 20.20
CA PRO A 129 14.04 -43.84 21.01
C PRO A 129 14.38 -44.15 22.47
N GLU A 130 15.64 -44.50 22.77
CA GLU A 130 16.09 -44.78 24.13
C GLU A 130 16.34 -43.51 24.96
N GLU A 131 16.53 -42.37 24.31
CA GLU A 131 16.78 -41.06 24.95
C GLU A 131 15.57 -40.12 24.91
N THR A 132 14.57 -40.41 24.08
CA THR A 132 13.40 -39.55 23.85
C THR A 132 12.16 -40.07 24.59
N SER A 133 11.48 -39.21 25.35
CA SER A 133 10.22 -39.56 26.03
C SER A 133 9.15 -40.02 25.02
N THR A 134 8.32 -41.00 25.40
CA THR A 134 7.25 -41.55 24.56
C THR A 134 6.27 -40.48 24.04
N ILE A 135 5.94 -39.50 24.89
CA ILE A 135 5.04 -38.39 24.51
C ILE A 135 5.73 -37.45 23.53
N GLN A 136 7.01 -37.15 23.76
CA GLN A 136 7.80 -36.30 22.89
C GLN A 136 7.99 -36.95 21.51
N LEU A 137 8.25 -38.26 21.48
CA LEU A 137 8.35 -39.04 20.24
C LEU A 137 7.03 -39.04 19.45
N TYR A 138 5.88 -39.14 20.13
CA TYR A 138 4.57 -39.01 19.50
C TYR A 138 4.40 -37.65 18.81
N TYR A 139 4.74 -36.54 19.48
CA TYR A 139 4.64 -35.21 18.86
C TYR A 139 5.62 -35.00 17.71
N HIS A 140 6.85 -35.51 17.81
CA HIS A 140 7.79 -35.45 16.69
C HIS A 140 7.30 -36.26 15.50
N HIS A 141 6.65 -37.40 15.74
CA HIS A 141 6.02 -38.22 14.71
C HIS A 141 4.82 -37.50 14.07
N GLU A 142 3.94 -36.89 14.86
CA GLU A 142 2.80 -36.09 14.38
C GLU A 142 3.26 -34.90 13.53
N ARG A 143 4.26 -34.14 14.03
CA ARG A 143 4.88 -33.03 13.30
C ARG A 143 5.58 -33.50 12.02
N ALA A 144 6.27 -34.64 12.04
CA ALA A 144 6.89 -35.22 10.84
C ALA A 144 5.82 -35.60 9.80
N ALA A 145 4.76 -36.29 10.21
CA ALA A 145 3.65 -36.65 9.34
C ALA A 145 2.95 -35.43 8.74
N GLU A 146 2.74 -34.36 9.51
CA GLU A 146 2.20 -33.09 9.01
C GLU A 146 3.14 -32.41 8.00
N ARG A 147 4.45 -32.33 8.30
CA ARG A 147 5.45 -31.77 7.39
C ARG A 147 5.46 -32.51 6.06
N ILE A 148 5.43 -33.84 6.10
CA ILE A 148 5.41 -34.71 4.93
C ILE A 148 4.11 -34.52 4.13
N ARG A 149 2.94 -34.47 4.79
CA ARG A 149 1.65 -34.18 4.14
C ARG A 149 1.65 -32.80 3.46
N LYS A 150 2.19 -31.77 4.11
CA LYS A 150 2.34 -30.42 3.54
C LYS A 150 3.27 -30.44 2.33
N ALA A 151 4.43 -31.09 2.43
CA ALA A 151 5.40 -31.20 1.34
C ALA A 151 4.89 -32.02 0.14
N ALA A 152 4.10 -33.07 0.38
CA ALA A 152 3.46 -33.86 -0.69
C ALA A 152 2.36 -33.06 -1.42
N ASN A 153 1.64 -32.19 -0.71
CA ASN A 153 0.64 -31.30 -1.29
C ASN A 153 1.26 -30.10 -2.03
N ASP A 154 2.46 -29.64 -1.66
CA ASP A 154 3.17 -28.55 -2.37
C ASP A 154 3.47 -28.88 -3.85
N THR A 155 3.51 -30.17 -4.22
CA THR A 155 3.64 -30.62 -5.63
C THR A 155 2.34 -30.52 -6.44
N LYS A 156 1.18 -30.32 -5.81
CA LYS A 156 -0.11 -30.08 -6.47
C LYS A 156 -0.59 -28.67 -6.10
N GLN A 157 -0.30 -27.70 -6.96
CA GLN A 157 -0.68 -26.29 -6.84
C GLN A 157 -0.39 -25.70 -5.45
N LYS A 158 0.74 -24.99 -5.33
CA LYS A 158 1.03 -24.13 -4.17
C LYS A 158 -0.26 -23.39 -3.75
N PRO A 159 -0.82 -23.66 -2.57
CA PRO A 159 -1.59 -22.63 -1.90
C PRO A 159 -0.61 -21.47 -1.68
N PRO A 160 -1.02 -20.21 -1.86
CA PRO A 160 -0.16 -19.11 -1.50
C PRO A 160 0.27 -19.32 -0.05
N LYS A 161 1.57 -19.12 0.26
CA LYS A 161 2.03 -18.86 1.64
C LYS A 161 1.01 -17.89 2.28
N PRO A 162 0.80 -17.88 3.61
CA PRO A 162 0.13 -16.75 4.23
C PRO A 162 0.91 -15.51 3.83
N GLN A 163 0.44 -14.82 2.77
CA GLN A 163 1.10 -13.67 2.22
C GLN A 163 0.95 -12.63 3.31
N ALA A 164 2.04 -11.94 3.65
CA ALA A 164 1.88 -10.64 4.25
C ALA A 164 0.80 -9.92 3.45
N PRO A 165 -0.26 -9.40 4.08
CA PRO A 165 -1.39 -8.86 3.36
C PRO A 165 -0.90 -7.84 2.33
N VAL A 166 -1.13 -8.14 1.05
CA VAL A 166 -0.68 -7.31 -0.06
C VAL A 166 -1.67 -6.18 -0.21
N TYR A 167 -1.34 -5.01 0.33
CA TYR A 167 -2.21 -3.83 0.33
C TYR A 167 -2.06 -2.94 -0.92
N SER A 168 -1.18 -3.30 -1.85
CA SER A 168 -0.88 -2.50 -3.03
C SER A 168 -0.67 -3.39 -4.25
N HIS A 169 -1.23 -2.97 -5.38
CA HIS A 169 -1.11 -3.62 -6.67
C HIS A 169 -0.57 -2.63 -7.70
N ILE A 170 0.11 -3.17 -8.71
CA ILE A 170 0.69 -2.40 -9.79
C ILE A 170 0.21 -2.97 -11.12
N PHE A 171 -0.32 -2.12 -11.99
CA PHE A 171 -0.69 -2.52 -13.34
C PHE A 171 0.41 -2.09 -14.31
N PHE A 172 1.14 -3.06 -14.86
CA PHE A 172 2.20 -2.85 -15.82
C PHE A 172 1.65 -2.79 -17.23
N VAL A 173 2.06 -1.78 -17.98
CA VAL A 173 1.76 -1.63 -19.41
C VAL A 173 3.03 -1.36 -20.17
N SER A 174 3.27 -2.08 -21.27
CA SER A 174 4.33 -1.75 -22.22
C SER A 174 3.76 -1.43 -23.60
N VAL A 175 4.05 -0.23 -24.08
CA VAL A 175 3.72 0.22 -25.42
C VAL A 175 4.74 -0.34 -26.40
N ARG A 176 4.28 -1.10 -27.40
CA ARG A 176 5.15 -1.73 -28.41
C ARG A 176 5.17 -0.95 -29.71
N ASN A 177 3.99 -0.58 -30.20
CA ASN A 177 3.86 0.10 -31.48
C ASN A 177 2.57 0.92 -31.53
N PHE A 178 2.59 2.05 -32.25
CA PHE A 178 1.41 2.81 -32.59
C PHE A 178 1.28 2.90 -34.11
N VAL A 179 0.26 2.25 -34.65
CA VAL A 179 0.01 2.13 -36.10
C VAL A 179 -1.02 3.19 -36.49
N CYS A 180 -0.56 4.32 -37.01
CA CYS A 180 -1.45 5.36 -37.54
C CYS A 180 -0.74 6.15 -38.66
N LYS A 181 -1.50 6.65 -39.65
CA LYS A 181 -0.97 7.57 -40.67
C LYS A 181 -0.84 8.96 -40.04
N MET A 182 0.39 9.37 -39.75
CA MET A 182 0.69 10.64 -39.10
C MET A 182 1.65 11.48 -39.95
N ALA A 183 1.35 12.77 -40.12
CA ALA A 183 2.19 13.73 -40.82
C ALA A 183 3.06 14.57 -39.85
N GLU A 184 2.71 14.55 -38.57
CA GLU A 184 3.30 15.33 -37.48
C GLU A 184 3.63 14.40 -36.31
N ASP A 185 4.49 14.85 -35.41
CA ASP A 185 4.77 14.11 -34.17
C ASP A 185 3.52 14.13 -33.27
N VAL A 186 3.34 13.07 -32.48
CA VAL A 186 2.19 12.91 -31.59
C VAL A 186 2.62 12.60 -30.16
N GLU A 187 1.82 13.07 -29.19
CA GLU A 187 1.90 12.70 -27.79
C GLU A 187 0.81 11.65 -27.50
N LEU A 188 1.20 10.52 -26.94
CA LEU A 188 0.30 9.48 -26.44
C LEU A 188 0.16 9.67 -24.92
N LEU A 189 -1.05 9.90 -24.44
CA LEU A 189 -1.39 10.05 -23.03
C LEU A 189 -2.22 8.86 -22.57
N LEU A 190 -1.61 7.93 -21.84
CA LEU A 190 -2.27 6.71 -21.35
C LEU A 190 -2.74 6.88 -19.91
N THR A 191 -3.96 6.45 -19.59
CA THR A 191 -4.49 6.45 -18.21
C THR A 191 -5.43 5.28 -17.98
N LEU A 192 -5.52 4.82 -16.73
CA LEU A 192 -6.57 3.91 -16.29
C LEU A 192 -7.85 4.70 -16.04
N TYR A 193 -8.96 4.30 -16.65
CA TYR A 193 -10.20 5.08 -16.67
C TYR A 193 -11.39 4.26 -16.17
N ASP A 194 -12.16 4.85 -15.26
CA ASP A 194 -13.41 4.28 -14.77
C ASP A 194 -14.56 4.59 -15.74
N GLY A 195 -15.08 3.56 -16.39
CA GLY A 195 -16.17 3.70 -17.37
C GLY A 195 -17.55 3.93 -16.77
N LYS A 196 -17.72 3.78 -15.45
CA LYS A 196 -18.98 4.01 -14.72
C LYS A 196 -19.02 5.42 -14.15
N GLU A 197 -17.95 5.83 -13.46
CA GLU A 197 -17.82 7.19 -12.92
C GLU A 197 -17.41 8.23 -13.97
N MET A 198 -16.93 7.77 -15.13
CA MET A 198 -16.42 8.62 -16.21
C MET A 198 -15.30 9.54 -15.75
N LYS A 199 -14.33 8.96 -15.03
CA LYS A 199 -13.17 9.65 -14.47
C LYS A 199 -11.90 8.82 -14.61
N ALA A 200 -10.77 9.48 -14.79
CA ALA A 200 -9.47 8.83 -14.72
C ALA A 200 -9.13 8.42 -13.29
N ILE A 201 -8.52 7.24 -13.14
CA ILE A 201 -8.07 6.64 -11.88
C ILE A 201 -6.62 7.05 -11.60
N THR A 202 -5.79 7.15 -12.64
CA THR A 202 -4.36 7.44 -12.55
C THR A 202 -3.99 8.71 -13.29
N GLU A 203 -2.84 9.28 -12.95
CA GLU A 203 -2.24 10.32 -13.79
C GLU A 203 -1.92 9.76 -15.19
N ASN A 204 -1.75 10.67 -16.16
CA ASN A 204 -1.40 10.27 -17.52
C ASN A 204 0.02 9.72 -17.57
N TYR A 205 0.26 8.74 -18.42
CA TYR A 205 1.59 8.31 -18.85
C TYR A 205 1.86 8.85 -20.25
N VAL A 206 2.95 9.59 -20.41
CA VAL A 206 3.22 10.37 -21.61
C VAL A 206 4.33 9.74 -22.43
N VAL A 207 4.02 9.42 -23.69
CA VAL A 207 4.99 8.92 -24.67
C VAL A 207 5.00 9.83 -25.90
N SER A 208 6.15 10.42 -26.20
CA SER A 208 6.36 11.15 -27.45
C SER A 208 6.61 10.16 -28.58
N TRP A 209 5.84 10.28 -29.66
CA TRP A 209 5.89 9.37 -30.80
C TRP A 209 6.13 10.16 -32.09
N SER A 210 7.25 9.89 -32.76
CA SER A 210 7.63 10.67 -33.94
C SER A 210 6.94 10.18 -35.22
N LYS A 211 6.72 11.11 -36.16
CA LYS A 211 6.20 10.83 -37.51
C LYS A 211 7.04 9.83 -38.31
N GLU A 212 8.33 9.66 -37.97
CA GLU A 212 9.24 8.70 -38.61
C GLU A 212 9.20 7.30 -37.97
N GLY A 213 8.44 7.10 -36.88
CA GLY A 213 8.37 5.85 -36.14
C GLY A 213 9.16 5.87 -34.82
N LEU A 214 9.42 4.68 -34.26
CA LEU A 214 10.04 4.52 -32.93
C LEU A 214 11.56 4.82 -32.95
N ALA A 215 11.86 6.06 -32.55
CA ALA A 215 13.10 6.65 -32.01
C ALA A 215 14.33 6.91 -32.92
N ARG A 216 14.80 8.16 -32.84
CA ARG A 216 16.18 8.62 -33.16
C ARG A 216 17.10 8.62 -31.92
N ASP A 217 16.59 8.28 -30.73
CA ASP A 217 17.29 8.46 -29.45
C ASP A 217 17.10 7.27 -28.49
N ILE A 218 18.17 6.84 -27.82
CA ILE A 218 18.21 5.60 -27.00
C ILE A 218 17.36 5.74 -25.73
N ASP A 219 17.26 6.95 -25.18
CA ASP A 219 16.48 7.22 -23.95
C ASP A 219 14.97 7.06 -24.16
N GLN A 220 14.47 7.24 -25.39
CA GLN A 220 13.04 7.05 -25.71
C GLN A 220 12.63 5.56 -25.71
N LEU A 221 13.56 4.63 -25.90
CA LEU A 221 13.29 3.18 -25.84
C LEU A 221 12.99 2.69 -24.41
N HIS A 222 13.56 3.36 -23.40
CA HIS A 222 13.32 3.04 -22.00
C HIS A 222 11.96 3.57 -21.50
N ASN A 223 11.44 4.64 -22.11
CA ASN A 223 10.17 5.26 -21.75
C ASN A 223 8.95 4.65 -22.47
N LEU A 224 8.96 3.34 -22.77
CA LEU A 224 7.83 2.62 -23.38
C LEU A 224 7.14 1.64 -22.42
N ARG A 225 7.48 1.74 -21.14
CA ARG A 225 6.95 0.91 -20.06
C ARG A 225 6.49 1.82 -18.94
N VAL A 226 5.32 1.53 -18.39
CA VAL A 226 4.76 2.23 -17.25
C VAL A 226 4.29 1.25 -16.18
N LEU A 227 4.53 1.63 -14.93
CA LEU A 227 3.91 1.03 -13.76
C LEU A 227 2.81 1.98 -13.27
N PHE A 228 1.55 1.58 -13.40
CA PHE A 228 0.44 2.25 -12.73
C PHE A 228 0.38 1.76 -11.28
N THR A 229 0.73 2.63 -10.33
CA THR A 229 0.94 2.27 -8.92
C THR A 229 -0.19 2.75 -8.00
N ASP A 230 -0.12 2.33 -6.73
CA ASP A 230 -1.05 2.72 -5.65
C ASP A 230 -2.48 2.21 -5.84
N LEU A 231 -2.66 1.11 -6.60
CA LEU A 231 -3.97 0.49 -6.80
C LEU A 231 -4.33 -0.39 -5.59
N GLY A 232 -5.46 -0.09 -4.96
CA GLY A 232 -5.95 -0.81 -3.78
C GLY A 232 -7.06 -1.82 -4.10
N SER A 233 -7.57 -2.49 -3.07
CA SER A 233 -8.65 -3.50 -3.22
C SER A 233 -9.91 -2.92 -3.87
N ARG A 234 -10.27 -1.66 -3.53
CA ARG A 234 -11.41 -0.94 -4.12
C ARG A 234 -11.28 -0.79 -5.64
N ASP A 235 -10.07 -0.52 -6.13
CA ASP A 235 -9.81 -0.32 -7.56
C ASP A 235 -9.90 -1.63 -8.34
N LEU A 236 -9.45 -2.73 -7.72
CA LEU A 236 -9.56 -4.09 -8.28
C LEU A 236 -11.00 -4.61 -8.35
N THR A 237 -11.90 -4.07 -7.52
CA THR A 237 -13.33 -4.46 -7.50
C THR A 237 -14.22 -3.63 -8.42
N ARG A 238 -13.67 -2.67 -9.18
CA ARG A 238 -14.46 -1.81 -10.08
C ARG A 238 -15.07 -2.63 -11.22
N ASP A 239 -16.33 -2.31 -11.53
CA ASP A 239 -17.13 -3.04 -12.53
C ASP A 239 -16.63 -2.86 -13.98
N LYS A 240 -16.06 -1.70 -14.30
CA LYS A 240 -15.71 -1.33 -15.69
C LYS A 240 -14.49 -0.41 -15.75
N VAL A 241 -13.32 -0.99 -16.00
CA VAL A 241 -12.04 -0.25 -16.09
C VAL A 241 -11.46 -0.38 -17.50
N HIS A 242 -11.09 0.75 -18.09
CA HIS A 242 -10.49 0.81 -19.43
C HIS A 242 -9.08 1.36 -19.38
N LEU A 243 -8.22 0.88 -20.29
CA LEU A 243 -7.00 1.57 -20.65
C LEU A 243 -7.34 2.54 -21.77
N VAL A 244 -7.19 3.84 -21.51
CA VAL A 244 -7.47 4.91 -22.48
C VAL A 244 -6.15 5.56 -22.88
N CYS A 245 -5.98 5.78 -24.18
CA CYS A 245 -4.87 6.52 -24.77
C CYS A 245 -5.42 7.71 -25.57
N TYR A 246 -5.22 8.93 -25.08
CA TYR A 246 -5.47 10.13 -25.86
C TYR A 246 -4.29 10.39 -26.78
N VAL A 247 -4.56 10.72 -28.04
CA VAL A 247 -3.52 11.04 -29.02
C VAL A 247 -3.66 12.50 -29.40
N ILE A 248 -2.59 13.26 -29.18
CA ILE A 248 -2.50 14.70 -29.44
C ILE A 248 -1.42 14.90 -30.49
N ARG A 249 -1.73 15.60 -31.58
CA ARG A 249 -0.73 15.97 -32.60
C ARG A 249 -0.07 17.29 -32.24
N VAL A 250 1.24 17.38 -32.43
CA VAL A 250 2.07 18.52 -32.04
C VAL A 250 2.71 19.12 -33.30
N GLY A 251 2.34 20.36 -33.64
CA GLY A 251 2.78 21.01 -34.88
C GLY A 251 2.21 22.42 -35.06
N GLY A 252 2.22 22.96 -36.28
CA GLY A 252 1.59 24.26 -36.58
C GLY A 252 0.07 24.12 -36.77
N MET A 253 -0.73 25.18 -36.62
CA MET A 253 -2.20 25.10 -36.62
C MET A 253 -2.79 24.30 -37.80
N GLU A 254 -2.30 24.55 -39.02
CA GLU A 254 -2.61 23.79 -40.23
C GLU A 254 -1.46 22.83 -40.54
N ALA A 255 -1.79 21.55 -40.75
CA ALA A 255 -0.81 20.55 -41.14
C ALA A 255 -0.28 20.90 -42.55
N LYS A 256 1.01 21.19 -42.67
CA LYS A 256 1.65 21.38 -43.97
C LYS A 256 1.92 20.01 -44.57
N ASP A 257 1.29 19.71 -45.71
CA ASP A 257 1.69 18.54 -46.50
C ASP A 257 3.16 18.68 -46.91
N ALA A 258 3.94 17.62 -46.69
CA ALA A 258 5.34 17.58 -47.09
C ALA A 258 5.42 17.58 -48.63
N ASP A 259 5.61 18.76 -49.20
CA ASP A 259 5.75 18.98 -50.63
C ASP A 259 7.04 18.29 -51.13
N HIS A 260 6.92 17.08 -51.67
CA HIS A 260 8.02 16.22 -52.12
C HIS A 260 8.78 16.75 -53.37
N ARG A 261 8.62 18.03 -53.73
CA ARG A 261 9.13 18.59 -55.00
C ARG A 261 10.37 19.48 -54.90
N ARG A 262 11.02 19.62 -53.73
CA ARG A 262 12.29 20.35 -53.64
C ARG A 262 13.33 19.65 -52.76
N SER A 263 13.86 18.53 -53.24
CA SER A 263 15.13 17.98 -52.77
C SER A 263 16.28 18.50 -53.66
N SER A 264 16.86 19.64 -53.30
CA SER A 264 18.22 19.98 -53.73
C SER A 264 19.02 20.59 -52.56
N VAL A 265 19.83 19.72 -51.94
CA VAL A 265 21.23 19.90 -51.45
C VAL A 265 21.63 21.24 -50.78
N ALA A 266 20.75 21.95 -50.07
CA ALA A 266 21.19 23.18 -49.40
C ALA A 266 20.44 23.54 -48.09
N GLN A 267 20.25 22.60 -47.15
CA GLN A 267 19.82 22.95 -45.78
C GLN A 267 20.42 22.01 -44.72
N ALA A 268 21.74 22.02 -44.58
CA ALA A 268 22.43 21.46 -43.41
C ALA A 268 23.11 22.62 -42.65
N ASN A 269 22.32 23.49 -42.00
CA ASN A 269 22.74 24.36 -40.88
C ASN A 269 21.69 25.39 -40.39
N GLN A 270 20.38 25.15 -40.56
CA GLN A 270 19.42 25.95 -39.78
C GLN A 270 19.26 25.33 -38.39
N LYS A 271 19.87 25.98 -37.39
CA LYS A 271 19.47 25.88 -35.98
C LYS A 271 17.94 25.83 -35.92
N VAL A 272 17.40 24.76 -35.33
CA VAL A 272 15.97 24.62 -35.01
C VAL A 272 15.58 25.86 -34.20
N LYS A 273 14.93 26.83 -34.84
CA LYS A 273 14.34 27.97 -34.13
C LYS A 273 13.16 27.40 -33.32
N ASN A 274 13.21 27.56 -32.00
CA ASN A 274 12.08 27.29 -31.10
C ASN A 274 10.82 27.94 -31.69
N THR A 275 9.99 27.12 -32.31
CA THR A 275 8.66 27.50 -32.77
C THR A 275 7.75 26.88 -31.72
N GLU A 276 6.93 27.68 -31.03
CA GLU A 276 5.96 27.16 -30.06
C GLU A 276 5.00 26.19 -30.77
N ASN A 277 5.23 24.90 -30.60
CA ASN A 277 4.42 23.86 -31.23
C ASN A 277 3.02 23.85 -30.59
N MET A 278 1.97 23.82 -31.41
CA MET A 278 0.58 23.82 -30.98
C MET A 278 0.09 22.38 -30.79
N ARG A 279 -0.55 22.12 -29.64
CA ARG A 279 -1.18 20.84 -29.31
C ARG A 279 -2.61 20.81 -29.85
N ARG A 280 -2.95 19.82 -30.67
CA ARG A 280 -4.27 19.69 -31.32
C ARG A 280 -4.81 18.28 -31.14
N PRO A 281 -6.13 18.09 -31.07
CA PRO A 281 -6.72 16.77 -30.91
C PRO A 281 -6.44 15.93 -32.17
N PHE A 282 -6.17 14.63 -31.98
CA PHE A 282 -6.01 13.68 -33.08
C PHE A 282 -6.99 12.50 -32.96
N GLY A 283 -7.08 11.88 -31.78
CA GLY A 283 -8.02 10.79 -31.56
C GLY A 283 -7.87 10.11 -30.21
N VAL A 284 -8.64 9.04 -30.00
CA VAL A 284 -8.62 8.23 -28.77
C VAL A 284 -8.58 6.75 -29.11
N ALA A 285 -7.74 6.01 -28.40
CA ALA A 285 -7.77 4.55 -28.38
C ALA A 285 -8.19 4.07 -26.98
N ALA A 286 -9.08 3.08 -26.89
CA ALA A 286 -9.51 2.56 -25.59
C ALA A 286 -9.79 1.04 -25.65
N MET A 287 -9.49 0.34 -24.56
CA MET A 287 -9.75 -1.10 -24.40
C MET A 287 -10.26 -1.39 -22.99
N ASP A 288 -11.29 -2.24 -22.87
CA ASP A 288 -11.72 -2.77 -21.58
C ASP A 288 -10.66 -3.74 -21.04
N ILE A 289 -10.16 -3.44 -19.84
CA ILE A 289 -9.13 -4.22 -19.14
C ILE A 289 -9.63 -4.74 -17.79
N THR A 290 -10.94 -4.68 -17.53
CA THR A 290 -11.57 -5.05 -16.26
C THR A 290 -11.15 -6.44 -15.81
N LEU A 291 -11.10 -7.41 -16.73
CA LEU A 291 -10.72 -8.78 -16.42
C LEU A 291 -9.23 -8.93 -16.05
N TYR A 292 -8.35 -8.09 -16.60
CA TYR A 292 -6.92 -8.08 -16.26
C TYR A 292 -6.66 -7.39 -14.91
N ILE A 293 -7.35 -6.27 -14.66
CA ILE A 293 -7.26 -5.55 -13.37
C ILE A 293 -7.86 -6.38 -12.23
N THR A 294 -9.00 -7.03 -12.44
CA THR A 294 -9.61 -7.91 -11.42
C THR A 294 -8.81 -9.21 -11.17
N GLY A 295 -7.76 -9.46 -11.96
CA GLY A 295 -6.96 -10.68 -11.88
C GLY A 295 -7.68 -11.95 -12.34
N LYS A 296 -8.82 -11.82 -13.04
CA LYS A 296 -9.56 -12.96 -13.61
C LYS A 296 -8.91 -13.50 -14.89
N LEU A 297 -8.23 -12.63 -15.64
CA LEU A 297 -7.35 -12.98 -16.73
C LEU A 297 -5.91 -12.68 -16.34
N GLU A 298 -5.01 -13.65 -16.54
CA GLU A 298 -3.57 -13.42 -16.38
C GLU A 298 -3.05 -12.66 -17.61
N GLY A 299 -2.45 -11.51 -17.37
CA GLY A 299 -1.73 -10.76 -18.40
C GLY A 299 -0.32 -11.30 -18.59
N ASP A 300 0.11 -11.42 -19.85
CA ASP A 300 1.46 -11.84 -20.23
C ASP A 300 2.22 -10.67 -20.87
N SER A 301 3.47 -10.47 -20.46
CA SER A 301 4.37 -9.45 -21.03
C SER A 301 4.75 -9.72 -22.48
N ASP A 302 4.65 -10.98 -22.91
CA ASP A 302 4.98 -11.42 -24.27
C ASP A 302 3.75 -11.45 -25.20
N HIS A 303 2.54 -11.34 -24.65
CA HIS A 303 1.31 -11.25 -25.42
C HIS A 303 0.94 -9.79 -25.72
N HIS A 304 0.68 -9.49 -27.00
CA HIS A 304 0.38 -8.14 -27.45
C HIS A 304 -1.12 -7.98 -27.74
N HIS A 305 -1.73 -6.97 -27.13
CA HIS A 305 -3.12 -6.58 -27.38
C HIS A 305 -3.17 -5.41 -28.35
N PHE A 306 -4.08 -5.50 -29.34
CA PHE A 306 -4.39 -4.40 -30.24
C PHE A 306 -5.54 -3.58 -29.69
N ILE A 307 -5.27 -2.29 -29.43
CA ILE A 307 -6.23 -1.31 -28.92
C ILE A 307 -6.68 -0.44 -30.11
N PRO A 308 -7.94 -0.53 -30.55
CA PRO A 308 -8.43 0.22 -31.71
C PRO A 308 -8.34 1.73 -31.49
N PHE A 309 -7.84 2.45 -32.50
CA PHE A 309 -7.76 3.91 -32.49
C PHE A 309 -8.90 4.52 -33.31
N VAL A 310 -9.54 5.56 -32.76
CA VAL A 310 -10.62 6.31 -33.39
C VAL A 310 -10.20 7.77 -33.54
N HIS A 311 -10.17 8.26 -34.77
CA HIS A 311 -9.90 9.68 -35.07
C HIS A 311 -11.00 10.58 -34.49
N CYS A 312 -10.60 11.74 -33.96
CA CYS A 312 -11.52 12.81 -33.60
C CYS A 312 -12.02 13.50 -34.86
N CYS A 313 -13.34 13.67 -34.97
CA CYS A 313 -13.92 14.55 -35.97
C CYS A 313 -13.54 16.01 -35.66
N GLU A 314 -13.47 16.89 -36.65
CA GLU A 314 -13.02 18.29 -36.48
C GLU A 314 -13.79 19.10 -35.42
N LYS A 315 -15.05 18.73 -35.13
CA LYS A 315 -15.93 19.38 -34.15
C LYS A 315 -16.10 18.61 -32.84
N GLU A 316 -15.41 17.49 -32.67
CA GLU A 316 -15.58 16.62 -31.50
C GLU A 316 -14.37 16.74 -30.57
N SER A 317 -14.63 16.84 -29.27
CA SER A 317 -13.57 16.80 -28.27
C SER A 317 -13.01 15.39 -28.07
N LEU A 318 -11.80 15.30 -27.49
CA LEU A 318 -11.21 14.02 -27.08
C LEU A 318 -12.13 13.27 -26.09
N ASP A 319 -12.70 13.98 -25.12
CA ASP A 319 -13.67 13.42 -24.16
C ASP A 319 -14.96 12.94 -24.87
N GLY A 320 -15.48 13.69 -25.84
CA GLY A 320 -16.63 13.28 -26.64
C GLY A 320 -16.38 11.98 -27.41
N THR A 321 -15.19 11.87 -28.01
CA THR A 321 -14.76 10.66 -28.73
C THR A 321 -14.64 9.47 -27.78
N LEU A 322 -14.06 9.66 -26.60
CA LEU A 322 -14.00 8.61 -25.57
C LEU A 322 -15.40 8.15 -25.15
N ARG A 323 -16.32 9.08 -24.83
CA ARG A 323 -17.71 8.76 -24.47
C ARG A 323 -18.40 7.90 -25.53
N ARG A 324 -18.19 8.25 -26.80
CA ARG A 324 -18.70 7.49 -27.94
C ARG A 324 -18.14 6.07 -27.96
N ILE A 325 -16.82 5.88 -27.79
CA ILE A 325 -16.20 4.53 -27.71
C ILE A 325 -16.79 3.73 -26.54
N LEU A 326 -16.89 4.32 -25.35
CA LEU A 326 -17.38 3.64 -24.15
C LEU A 326 -18.88 3.26 -24.21
N SER A 327 -19.66 3.99 -25.01
CA SER A 327 -21.09 3.76 -25.23
C SER A 327 -21.40 2.65 -26.25
N GLN A 328 -20.45 2.31 -27.12
CA GLN A 328 -20.62 1.24 -28.10
C GLN A 328 -20.58 -0.11 -27.37
N LYS A 329 -21.68 -0.88 -27.43
CA LYS A 329 -21.73 -2.23 -26.87
C LYS A 329 -20.69 -3.13 -27.54
N GLU A 330 -19.95 -3.91 -26.75
CA GLU A 330 -18.83 -4.80 -27.13
C GLU A 330 -19.13 -5.86 -28.21
N THR A 331 -20.39 -5.97 -28.66
CA THR A 331 -20.85 -7.02 -29.59
C THR A 331 -20.24 -6.98 -30.99
N ASN A 332 -19.50 -5.91 -31.36
CA ASN A 332 -18.86 -5.79 -32.67
C ASN A 332 -17.35 -6.08 -32.69
N ILE A 333 -16.67 -6.19 -31.55
CA ILE A 333 -15.20 -6.31 -31.53
C ILE A 333 -14.73 -7.77 -31.71
N GLN A 334 -15.50 -8.77 -31.27
CA GLN A 334 -15.11 -10.18 -31.40
C GLN A 334 -15.45 -10.85 -32.74
N LYS A 335 -16.29 -10.24 -33.60
CA LYS A 335 -16.64 -10.82 -34.92
C LYS A 335 -15.63 -10.54 -36.03
N SER A 336 -14.62 -9.70 -35.81
CA SER A 336 -13.63 -9.35 -36.85
C SER A 336 -12.43 -10.30 -36.95
N SER A 337 -12.39 -11.41 -36.19
CA SER A 337 -11.36 -12.44 -36.40
C SER A 337 -11.58 -13.27 -37.68
N ASN A 338 -12.77 -13.22 -38.29
CA ASN A 338 -13.08 -13.90 -39.55
C ASN A 338 -13.54 -12.89 -40.62
N GLY A 339 -12.56 -12.22 -41.24
CA GLY A 339 -12.51 -12.02 -42.69
C GLY A 339 -13.73 -11.46 -43.44
N ASN A 340 -14.59 -10.60 -42.88
CA ASN A 340 -15.46 -9.79 -43.74
C ASN A 340 -15.78 -8.40 -43.19
N SER A 341 -15.44 -7.41 -44.01
CA SER A 341 -15.42 -5.98 -43.74
C SER A 341 -16.80 -5.38 -43.45
N GLY A 342 -16.88 -4.65 -42.34
CA GLY A 342 -17.97 -3.73 -42.01
C GLY A 342 -17.49 -2.63 -41.07
N SER A 343 -16.98 -1.53 -41.64
CA SER A 343 -16.82 -0.20 -41.02
C SER A 343 -15.83 0.00 -39.85
N PHE A 344 -14.61 -0.52 -39.94
CA PHE A 344 -13.43 0.17 -39.38
C PHE A 344 -12.37 0.26 -40.49
N THR A 345 -12.12 1.47 -40.97
CA THR A 345 -11.23 1.77 -42.10
C THR A 345 -9.76 1.51 -41.73
N GLY A 346 -9.25 0.31 -41.99
CA GLY A 346 -7.82 -0.05 -41.88
C GLY A 346 -7.30 -0.15 -40.44
N GLY A 347 -6.52 -1.18 -40.11
CA GLY A 347 -6.08 -1.50 -38.74
C GLY A 347 -5.15 -0.48 -38.09
N GLN A 348 -5.68 0.71 -37.74
CA GLN A 348 -5.00 1.74 -36.97
C GLN A 348 -5.27 1.54 -35.47
N GLY A 349 -4.23 1.59 -34.66
CA GLY A 349 -4.33 1.27 -33.23
C GLY A 349 -3.01 1.23 -32.50
N LEU A 350 -3.11 1.05 -31.19
CA LEU A 350 -1.98 0.93 -30.26
C LEU A 350 -1.77 -0.54 -29.89
N TRP A 351 -0.54 -1.03 -29.99
CA TRP A 351 -0.13 -2.34 -29.50
C TRP A 351 0.49 -2.22 -28.12
N ALA A 352 -0.08 -2.89 -27.13
CA ALA A 352 0.41 -2.89 -25.76
C ALA A 352 0.35 -4.28 -25.11
N SER A 353 1.29 -4.59 -24.23
CA SER A 353 1.23 -5.76 -23.33
C SER A 353 0.84 -5.33 -21.92
N LEU A 354 0.06 -6.15 -21.22
CA LEU A 354 -0.55 -5.82 -19.94
C LEU A 354 -0.21 -6.89 -18.89
N LYS A 355 0.09 -6.50 -17.65
CA LYS A 355 0.32 -7.45 -16.55
C LYS A 355 -0.03 -6.86 -15.19
N LEU A 356 -0.80 -7.57 -14.38
CA LEU A 356 -1.08 -7.20 -12.99
C LEU A 356 -0.01 -7.79 -12.07
N LEU A 357 0.63 -6.94 -11.26
CA LEU A 357 1.70 -7.27 -10.34
C LEU A 357 1.25 -6.97 -8.90
N ARG A 358 1.71 -7.79 -7.95
CA ARG A 358 1.38 -7.69 -6.54
C ARG A 358 2.53 -7.05 -5.77
N GLY A 359 2.23 -6.14 -4.86
CA GLY A 359 3.21 -5.46 -4.03
C GLY A 359 3.46 -4.01 -4.42
N ASP A 360 4.31 -3.34 -3.64
CA ASP A 360 4.78 -1.99 -3.92
C ASP A 360 5.88 -1.99 -5.03
N PRO A 361 6.31 -0.82 -5.52
CA PRO A 361 7.33 -0.76 -6.59
C PRO A 361 8.67 -1.39 -6.20
N LYS A 362 9.02 -1.42 -4.91
CA LYS A 362 10.27 -2.03 -4.42
C LYS A 362 10.15 -3.55 -4.48
N GLN A 363 9.07 -4.10 -3.94
CA GLN A 363 8.78 -5.53 -3.98
C GLN A 363 8.68 -6.05 -5.42
N VAL A 364 7.99 -5.33 -6.30
CA VAL A 364 7.87 -5.74 -7.72
C VAL A 364 9.22 -5.71 -8.43
N ARG A 365 10.11 -4.76 -8.10
CA ARG A 365 11.47 -4.72 -8.65
C ARG A 365 12.31 -5.92 -8.18
N ASP A 366 12.12 -6.36 -6.93
CA ASP A 366 12.84 -7.50 -6.37
C ASP A 366 12.30 -8.84 -6.91
N GLU A 367 10.98 -8.99 -7.04
CA GLU A 367 10.32 -10.21 -7.50
C GLU A 367 10.29 -10.35 -9.04
N ASN A 368 10.23 -9.24 -9.77
CA ASN A 368 10.09 -9.20 -11.24
C ASN A 368 11.10 -8.26 -11.92
N PRO A 369 12.42 -8.41 -11.68
CA PRO A 369 13.44 -7.46 -12.17
C PRO A 369 13.47 -7.32 -13.69
N HIS A 370 13.09 -8.36 -14.44
CA HIS A 370 13.02 -8.35 -15.90
C HIS A 370 11.98 -7.36 -16.46
N LEU A 371 10.92 -7.06 -15.71
CA LEU A 371 9.88 -6.09 -16.10
C LEU A 371 10.29 -4.65 -15.77
N VAL A 372 11.07 -4.48 -14.71
CA VAL A 372 11.45 -3.18 -14.12
C VAL A 372 12.92 -2.82 -14.39
N LEU A 373 13.55 -3.46 -15.39
CA LEU A 373 14.94 -3.19 -15.74
C LEU A 373 15.08 -1.81 -16.39
N GLY A 374 15.89 -0.93 -15.80
CA GLY A 374 16.12 0.45 -16.26
C GLY A 374 15.18 1.49 -15.63
N ASN A 375 15.14 2.70 -16.18
CA ASN A 375 14.19 3.73 -15.77
C ASN A 375 12.82 3.45 -16.39
N VAL A 376 11.93 2.82 -15.63
CA VAL A 376 10.52 2.62 -16.00
C VAL A 376 9.69 3.79 -15.49
N ALA A 377 8.78 4.31 -16.32
CA ALA A 377 7.89 5.38 -15.93
C ALA A 377 6.93 4.92 -14.83
N ILE A 378 6.63 5.80 -13.88
CA ILE A 378 5.65 5.56 -12.83
C ILE A 378 4.50 6.55 -13.03
N ALA A 379 3.28 6.04 -13.07
CA ALA A 379 2.07 6.85 -13.08
C ALA A 379 1.23 6.46 -11.85
N ARG A 380 1.17 7.35 -10.85
CA ARG A 380 0.47 7.07 -9.60
C ARG A 380 -1.04 7.20 -9.78
N LYS A 381 -1.80 6.52 -8.92
CA LYS A 381 -3.23 6.78 -8.72
C LYS A 381 -3.45 8.25 -8.32
N MET A 382 -4.49 8.89 -8.83
CA MET A 382 -4.94 10.24 -8.42
C MET A 382 -5.76 10.17 -7.13
N GLY A 383 -5.15 9.55 -6.13
CA GLY A 383 -5.71 9.23 -4.83
C GLY A 383 -4.70 8.40 -4.06
N PHE A 384 -5.00 8.09 -2.81
CA PHE A 384 -4.08 7.33 -1.97
C PHE A 384 -4.18 5.81 -2.22
N PRO A 385 -3.07 5.08 -2.00
CA PRO A 385 -3.13 3.63 -1.81
C PRO A 385 -3.97 3.29 -0.56
N GLU A 386 -4.35 2.03 -0.43
CA GLU A 386 -5.14 1.55 0.71
C GLU A 386 -4.40 1.73 2.04
N VAL A 387 -3.07 1.54 2.04
CA VAL A 387 -2.19 1.84 3.17
C VAL A 387 -1.14 2.81 2.70
N ILE A 388 -0.99 3.93 3.41
CA ILE A 388 0.12 4.87 3.20
C ILE A 388 1.20 4.52 4.21
N LEU A 389 2.34 4.03 3.72
CA LEU A 389 3.45 3.65 4.59
C LEU A 389 4.11 4.90 5.20
N PRO A 390 4.58 4.80 6.44
CA PRO A 390 5.46 5.79 7.05
C PRO A 390 6.61 6.27 6.14
N GLY A 391 6.76 7.58 6.00
CA GLY A 391 7.78 8.20 5.16
C GLY A 391 7.38 8.47 3.70
N ASP A 392 6.22 8.01 3.22
CA ASP A 392 5.68 8.41 1.90
C ASP A 392 5.01 9.80 2.00
N VAL A 393 5.83 10.84 1.86
CA VAL A 393 5.36 12.24 1.80
C VAL A 393 4.86 12.55 0.40
N ARG A 394 3.57 12.88 0.29
CA ARG A 394 2.92 13.24 -0.96
C ARG A 394 2.22 14.58 -0.87
N ASN A 395 2.41 15.43 -1.88
CA ASN A 395 1.73 16.71 -2.04
C ASN A 395 1.45 16.98 -3.53
N ASP A 396 0.65 16.11 -4.13
CA ASP A 396 0.30 16.21 -5.54
C ASP A 396 -1.05 16.91 -5.69
N LEU A 397 -1.12 17.98 -6.47
CA LEU A 397 -2.37 18.59 -6.94
C LEU A 397 -2.59 18.17 -8.39
N TYR A 398 -3.68 17.47 -8.67
CA TYR A 398 -4.13 17.22 -10.03
C TYR A 398 -5.11 18.31 -10.45
N LEU A 399 -4.75 19.03 -11.51
CA LEU A 399 -5.58 20.06 -12.10
C LEU A 399 -6.17 19.56 -13.41
N THR A 400 -7.49 19.62 -13.52
CA THR A 400 -8.21 19.30 -14.75
C THR A 400 -8.79 20.57 -15.36
N LEU A 401 -8.38 20.90 -16.58
CA LEU A 401 -9.03 21.92 -17.40
C LEU A 401 -10.28 21.30 -18.01
N ILE A 402 -11.48 21.68 -17.55
CA ILE A 402 -12.72 21.03 -18.00
C ILE A 402 -13.20 21.67 -19.30
N SER A 403 -13.61 22.93 -19.23
CA SER A 403 -14.18 23.65 -20.37
C SER A 403 -14.14 25.16 -20.17
N GLY A 404 -14.34 25.90 -21.26
CA GLY A 404 -14.58 27.34 -21.19
C GLY A 404 -15.61 27.78 -22.22
N GLU A 405 -16.13 28.99 -22.05
CA GLU A 405 -16.99 29.67 -23.02
C GLU A 405 -16.39 31.06 -23.27
N PHE A 406 -16.02 31.38 -24.51
CA PHE A 406 -15.35 32.64 -24.84
C PHE A 406 -16.04 33.34 -26.00
N ASN A 407 -16.42 34.58 -25.78
CA ASN A 407 -17.02 35.39 -26.82
C ASN A 407 -16.00 35.79 -27.90
N LYS A 408 -16.41 35.67 -29.18
CA LYS A 408 -15.66 36.11 -30.37
C LYS A 408 -15.20 37.56 -30.34
N GLY A 409 -15.91 38.43 -29.59
CA GLY A 409 -15.55 39.84 -29.46
C GLY A 409 -15.69 40.57 -30.81
N SER A 410 -14.61 41.18 -31.31
CA SER A 410 -14.58 41.93 -32.58
C SER A 410 -14.18 41.09 -33.80
N LYS A 411 -13.85 39.80 -33.64
CA LYS A 411 -13.47 38.92 -34.77
C LYS A 411 -14.70 38.35 -35.48
N SER A 412 -14.56 38.04 -36.77
CA SER A 412 -15.62 37.46 -37.61
C SER A 412 -15.88 35.98 -37.31
N THR A 413 -14.86 35.25 -36.86
CA THR A 413 -14.90 33.84 -36.48
C THR A 413 -14.53 33.67 -35.01
N ASP A 414 -14.93 32.53 -34.42
CA ASP A 414 -14.57 32.19 -33.05
C ASP A 414 -13.05 31.99 -32.90
N LYS A 415 -12.55 32.24 -31.69
CA LYS A 415 -11.12 32.21 -31.39
C LYS A 415 -10.69 30.76 -31.20
N ASN A 416 -9.56 30.38 -31.79
CA ASN A 416 -8.82 29.17 -31.38
C ASN A 416 -8.16 29.46 -30.03
N VAL A 417 -8.77 28.99 -28.93
CA VAL A 417 -8.33 29.33 -27.57
C VAL A 417 -7.29 28.33 -27.09
N GLU A 418 -6.14 28.85 -26.65
CA GLU A 418 -5.14 28.14 -25.86
C GLU A 418 -5.14 28.69 -24.44
N VAL A 419 -5.16 27.80 -23.45
CA VAL A 419 -4.97 28.13 -22.04
C VAL A 419 -3.54 27.84 -21.67
N THR A 420 -2.83 28.87 -21.22
CA THR A 420 -1.52 28.71 -20.58
C THR A 420 -1.73 28.73 -19.07
N VAL A 421 -1.26 27.69 -18.38
CA VAL A 421 -1.31 27.58 -16.92
C VAL A 421 0.09 27.74 -16.36
N ARG A 422 0.22 28.56 -15.31
CA ARG A 422 1.46 28.75 -14.54
C ARG A 422 1.17 28.72 -13.05
N VAL A 423 2.08 28.13 -12.30
CA VAL A 423 2.09 28.23 -10.84
C VAL A 423 2.98 29.40 -10.46
N CYS A 424 2.42 30.36 -9.74
CA CYS A 424 3.15 31.56 -9.32
C CYS A 424 3.14 31.69 -7.80
N ASN A 425 4.15 32.34 -7.24
CA ASN A 425 4.18 32.73 -5.83
C ASN A 425 3.38 34.02 -5.57
N GLU A 426 3.36 34.51 -4.33
CA GLU A 426 2.63 35.71 -3.91
C GLU A 426 3.05 37.00 -4.65
N PHE A 427 4.26 37.03 -5.22
CA PHE A 427 4.78 38.14 -6.01
C PHE A 427 4.49 38.02 -7.51
N GLY A 428 3.77 36.98 -7.94
CA GLY A 428 3.44 36.75 -9.35
C GLY A 428 4.60 36.16 -10.17
N VAL A 429 5.66 35.68 -9.50
CA VAL A 429 6.81 35.03 -10.15
C VAL A 429 6.51 33.54 -10.33
N PRO A 430 6.73 32.96 -11.53
CA PRO A 430 6.47 31.54 -11.76
C PRO A 430 7.46 30.66 -10.97
N ILE A 431 6.94 29.59 -10.36
CA ILE A 431 7.73 28.59 -9.65
C ILE A 431 8.17 27.52 -10.67
N PRO A 432 9.47 27.36 -10.96
CA PRO A 432 9.93 26.49 -12.02
C PRO A 432 9.84 25.00 -11.64
N GLY A 433 9.59 24.15 -12.64
CA GLY A 433 9.68 22.69 -12.51
C GLY A 433 8.64 22.02 -11.61
N VAL A 434 7.55 22.70 -11.24
CA VAL A 434 6.51 22.14 -10.36
C VAL A 434 5.38 21.44 -11.11
N MET A 435 5.29 21.56 -12.43
CA MET A 435 4.23 20.92 -13.23
C MET A 435 4.78 19.77 -14.04
N THR A 436 3.97 18.74 -14.27
CA THR A 436 4.30 17.60 -15.15
C THR A 436 3.06 17.16 -15.90
N LEU A 437 3.19 16.82 -17.19
CA LEU A 437 2.09 16.25 -17.99
C LEU A 437 1.60 14.89 -17.45
N GLY A 438 2.44 14.21 -16.67
CA GLY A 438 2.17 12.93 -16.02
C GLY A 438 3.43 12.08 -15.87
N GLY A 439 3.26 10.78 -15.63
CA GLY A 439 4.36 9.81 -15.58
C GLY A 439 5.13 9.72 -16.90
N GLY A 440 6.46 9.62 -16.83
CA GLY A 440 7.33 9.54 -18.01
C GLY A 440 7.59 10.88 -18.73
N ALA A 441 6.97 11.98 -18.29
CA ALA A 441 7.26 13.33 -18.78
C ALA A 441 8.27 14.05 -17.86
N SER A 442 9.08 14.94 -18.45
CA SER A 442 9.92 15.86 -17.68
C SER A 442 9.10 16.98 -17.05
N PRO A 443 9.56 17.57 -15.93
CA PRO A 443 8.94 18.76 -15.36
C PRO A 443 8.91 19.94 -16.35
N ILE A 444 7.85 20.74 -16.29
CA ILE A 444 7.59 21.90 -17.14
C ILE A 444 7.24 23.13 -16.29
N ASP A 445 7.52 24.31 -16.82
CA ASP A 445 7.22 25.59 -16.18
C ASP A 445 5.85 26.16 -16.59
N GLU A 446 5.35 25.75 -17.76
CA GLU A 446 4.11 26.24 -18.35
C GLU A 446 3.35 25.11 -19.03
N TYR A 447 2.08 24.92 -18.65
CA TYR A 447 1.19 23.99 -19.34
C TYR A 447 0.42 24.70 -20.45
N HIS A 448 0.37 24.11 -21.63
CA HIS A 448 -0.39 24.61 -22.78
C HIS A 448 -1.50 23.61 -23.14
N SER A 449 -2.74 24.07 -23.17
CA SER A 449 -3.90 23.22 -23.50
C SER A 449 -3.94 22.81 -24.97
N VAL A 450 -4.72 21.78 -25.28
CA VAL A 450 -5.12 21.47 -26.65
C VAL A 450 -5.97 22.61 -27.22
N ILE A 451 -5.80 22.88 -28.51
CA ILE A 451 -6.51 23.94 -29.24
C ILE A 451 -7.54 23.31 -30.16
N TYR A 452 -8.81 23.68 -29.97
CA TYR A 452 -9.91 23.33 -30.85
C TYR A 452 -10.14 24.44 -31.88
N TYR A 453 -10.34 24.04 -33.15
CA TYR A 453 -10.44 24.98 -34.26
C TYR A 453 -11.81 25.65 -34.30
N HIS A 454 -11.84 26.99 -34.22
CA HIS A 454 -13.06 27.81 -34.21
C HIS A 454 -14.16 27.31 -33.25
N GLU A 455 -13.76 26.86 -32.06
CA GLU A 455 -14.67 26.39 -31.02
C GLU A 455 -14.76 27.45 -29.92
N ASP A 456 -15.94 28.05 -29.74
CA ASP A 456 -16.20 29.05 -28.70
C ASP A 456 -16.47 28.42 -27.33
N LYS A 457 -16.80 27.11 -27.31
CA LYS A 457 -17.05 26.32 -26.09
C LYS A 457 -16.11 25.11 -25.96
N PRO A 458 -14.78 25.32 -25.94
CA PRO A 458 -13.82 24.22 -25.89
C PRO A 458 -14.02 23.36 -24.64
N ARG A 459 -14.03 22.04 -24.83
CA ARG A 459 -14.02 21.02 -23.76
C ARG A 459 -12.68 20.31 -23.79
N TRP A 460 -11.76 20.75 -22.95
CA TRP A 460 -10.41 20.17 -22.86
C TRP A 460 -10.43 18.82 -22.16
N CYS A 461 -11.02 18.77 -20.96
CA CYS A 461 -10.95 17.63 -20.05
C CYS A 461 -9.52 17.10 -19.84
N GLU A 462 -8.54 18.00 -19.84
CA GLU A 462 -7.11 17.69 -19.74
C GLU A 462 -6.66 17.72 -18.28
N THR A 463 -6.05 16.64 -17.80
CA THR A 463 -5.54 16.54 -16.43
C THR A 463 -4.02 16.44 -16.42
N PHE A 464 -3.38 17.22 -15.56
CA PHE A 464 -1.94 17.19 -15.33
C PHE A 464 -1.62 17.42 -13.86
N LYS A 465 -0.38 17.09 -13.46
CA LYS A 465 0.05 17.11 -12.06
C LYS A 465 0.85 18.38 -11.75
N ILE A 466 0.61 18.92 -10.56
CA ILE A 466 1.25 20.08 -9.98
C ILE A 466 1.79 19.66 -8.60
N ALA A 467 3.10 19.57 -8.45
CA ALA A 467 3.80 19.16 -7.24
C ALA A 467 4.59 20.34 -6.66
N VAL A 468 3.90 21.21 -5.91
CA VAL A 468 4.52 22.37 -5.26
C VAL A 468 5.05 21.97 -3.88
N PRO A 469 6.28 22.38 -3.51
CA PRO A 469 6.79 22.22 -2.15
C PRO A 469 5.82 22.82 -1.12
N ILE A 470 5.66 22.13 0.02
CA ILE A 470 4.61 22.44 0.99
C ILE A 470 4.78 23.83 1.61
N GLU A 471 6.03 24.29 1.75
CA GLU A 471 6.37 25.62 2.25
C GLU A 471 5.87 26.72 1.29
N GLU A 472 6.05 26.53 -0.01
CA GLU A 472 5.63 27.47 -1.06
C GLU A 472 4.14 27.35 -1.39
N PHE A 473 3.52 26.18 -1.15
CA PHE A 473 2.11 25.92 -1.46
C PHE A 473 1.17 26.95 -0.81
N LYS A 474 1.50 27.40 0.40
CA LYS A 474 0.71 28.39 1.17
C LYS A 474 0.58 29.73 0.47
N GLN A 475 1.62 30.14 -0.26
CA GLN A 475 1.71 31.43 -0.95
C GLN A 475 1.52 31.32 -2.46
N ALA A 476 1.33 30.11 -2.97
CA ALA A 476 1.20 29.85 -4.39
C ALA A 476 -0.24 30.00 -4.89
N HIS A 477 -0.36 30.39 -6.16
CA HIS A 477 -1.62 30.44 -6.90
C HIS A 477 -1.43 29.98 -8.34
N LEU A 478 -2.52 29.52 -8.94
CA LEU A 478 -2.59 29.17 -10.35
C LEU A 478 -3.01 30.40 -11.14
N LYS A 479 -2.24 30.71 -12.19
CA LYS A 479 -2.53 31.78 -13.15
C LYS A 479 -2.88 31.14 -14.49
N PHE A 480 -4.02 31.53 -15.04
CA PHE A 480 -4.52 31.08 -16.34
C PHE A 480 -4.55 32.26 -17.28
N THR A 481 -3.92 32.14 -18.44
CA THR A 481 -3.99 33.16 -19.49
C THR A 481 -4.54 32.57 -20.76
N PHE A 482 -5.48 33.29 -21.39
CA PHE A 482 -6.15 32.83 -22.61
C PHE A 482 -5.57 33.56 -23.82
N LYS A 483 -4.96 32.82 -24.74
CA LYS A 483 -4.36 33.33 -25.97
C LYS A 483 -5.12 32.81 -27.18
N HIS A 484 -5.28 33.64 -28.20
CA HIS A 484 -5.78 33.17 -29.49
C HIS A 484 -4.60 32.67 -30.33
N ARG A 485 -4.70 31.45 -30.86
CA ARG A 485 -3.70 30.90 -31.78
C ARG A 485 -4.13 31.04 -33.24
N SER A 486 -3.32 31.71 -34.05
CA SER A 486 -3.63 31.98 -35.46
C SER A 486 -3.04 30.92 -36.39
N SER A 487 -3.75 30.56 -37.47
CA SER A 487 -3.17 29.74 -38.55
C SER A 487 -1.99 30.43 -39.25
N ASN A 488 -1.92 31.77 -39.18
CA ASN A 488 -0.80 32.52 -39.71
C ASN A 488 0.28 32.72 -38.63
N GLU A 489 1.42 32.04 -38.77
CA GLU A 489 2.54 32.09 -37.82
C GLU A 489 3.03 33.51 -37.48
N ALA A 490 3.02 34.44 -38.45
CA ALA A 490 3.46 35.81 -38.22
C ALA A 490 2.46 36.60 -37.36
N LYS A 491 1.16 36.37 -37.57
CA LYS A 491 0.10 36.96 -36.74
C LYS A 491 0.11 36.33 -35.34
N ASP A 492 0.28 35.02 -35.26
CA ASP A 492 0.32 34.25 -34.00
C ASP A 492 1.38 34.78 -33.03
N LYS A 493 2.58 35.07 -33.54
CA LYS A 493 3.68 35.65 -32.74
C LYS A 493 3.37 37.03 -32.14
N SER A 494 2.44 37.77 -32.75
CA SER A 494 2.02 39.09 -32.26
C SER A 494 0.79 39.06 -31.36
N GLU A 495 0.10 37.93 -31.29
CA GLU A 495 -1.10 37.77 -30.45
C GLU A 495 -0.70 37.72 -28.97
N LYS A 496 -1.28 38.63 -28.18
CA LYS A 496 -1.13 38.66 -26.72
C LYS A 496 -2.34 38.01 -26.04
N PRO A 497 -2.21 37.54 -24.79
CA PRO A 497 -3.35 37.06 -24.01
C PRO A 497 -4.48 38.09 -23.97
N PHE A 498 -5.72 37.64 -24.19
CA PHE A 498 -6.90 38.51 -24.21
C PHE A 498 -7.71 38.46 -22.91
N ALA A 499 -7.48 37.43 -22.09
CA ALA A 499 -8.13 37.28 -20.79
C ALA A 499 -7.23 36.55 -19.80
N LEU A 500 -7.56 36.67 -18.51
CA LEU A 500 -6.87 36.08 -17.37
C LEU A 500 -7.89 35.56 -16.34
N SER A 501 -7.57 34.42 -15.73
CA SER A 501 -8.22 33.89 -14.54
C SER A 501 -7.15 33.43 -13.56
N TYR A 502 -7.50 33.28 -12.28
CA TYR A 502 -6.57 32.78 -11.28
C TYR A 502 -7.32 32.10 -10.13
N VAL A 503 -6.63 31.27 -9.35
CA VAL A 503 -7.15 30.71 -8.09
C VAL A 503 -5.99 30.46 -7.12
N LYS A 504 -6.19 30.76 -5.83
CA LYS A 504 -5.18 30.51 -4.78
C LYS A 504 -5.20 29.04 -4.37
N LEU A 505 -4.03 28.47 -4.11
CA LEU A 505 -3.94 27.07 -3.68
C LEU A 505 -4.36 26.88 -2.22
N MET A 506 -4.20 27.91 -1.40
CA MET A 506 -4.65 27.95 -0.01
C MET A 506 -5.75 28.99 0.17
N GLN A 507 -6.81 28.61 0.87
CA GLN A 507 -7.94 29.45 1.21
C GLN A 507 -7.62 30.37 2.40
N ARG A 508 -8.48 31.36 2.63
CA ARG A 508 -8.30 32.34 3.72
C ARG A 508 -8.36 31.71 5.13
N ASN A 509 -9.08 30.60 5.27
CA ASN A 509 -9.17 29.80 6.49
C ASN A 509 -7.96 28.88 6.72
N GLY A 510 -6.97 28.88 5.81
CA GLY A 510 -5.77 28.03 5.90
C GLY A 510 -5.92 26.62 5.32
N THR A 511 -7.12 26.19 4.93
CA THR A 511 -7.32 24.91 4.23
C THR A 511 -6.88 25.01 2.77
N THR A 512 -6.58 23.88 2.15
CA THR A 512 -6.29 23.86 0.70
C THR A 512 -7.53 24.13 -0.12
N LEU A 513 -7.32 24.46 -1.40
CA LEU A 513 -8.37 24.50 -2.41
C LEU A 513 -9.16 23.17 -2.40
N GLN A 514 -10.49 23.25 -2.39
CA GLN A 514 -11.39 22.09 -2.28
C GLN A 514 -11.39 21.20 -3.54
N ASP A 515 -11.62 19.90 -3.38
CA ASP A 515 -11.68 18.93 -4.49
C ASP A 515 -13.04 18.93 -5.21
N ILE A 516 -13.35 20.06 -5.83
CA ILE A 516 -14.60 20.31 -6.55
C ILE A 516 -14.33 20.88 -7.94
N GLN A 517 -15.42 21.12 -8.68
CA GLN A 517 -15.37 21.96 -9.86
C GLN A 517 -15.44 23.43 -9.45
N HIS A 518 -14.49 24.23 -9.92
CA HIS A 518 -14.43 25.67 -9.63
C HIS A 518 -14.79 26.45 -10.89
N GLU A 519 -15.83 27.26 -10.81
CA GLU A 519 -16.16 28.24 -11.85
C GLU A 519 -15.34 29.52 -11.60
N LEU A 520 -14.29 29.69 -12.40
CA LEU A 520 -13.38 30.83 -12.29
C LEU A 520 -13.92 32.03 -13.06
N LEU A 521 -13.69 33.21 -12.48
CA LEU A 521 -14.02 34.48 -13.12
C LEU A 521 -13.00 34.80 -14.22
N VAL A 522 -13.50 35.21 -15.38
CA VAL A 522 -12.66 35.57 -16.55
C VAL A 522 -12.55 37.09 -16.65
N TYR A 523 -11.34 37.61 -16.42
CA TYR A 523 -11.03 39.03 -16.54
C TYR A 523 -10.45 39.34 -17.91
N LYS A 524 -11.05 40.29 -18.63
CA LYS A 524 -10.53 40.77 -19.91
C LYS A 524 -9.30 41.65 -19.67
N LEU A 525 -8.29 41.43 -20.51
CA LEU A 525 -7.03 42.17 -20.49
C LEU A 525 -7.01 43.25 -21.57
N ASP A 526 -6.56 44.45 -21.21
CA ASP A 526 -6.11 45.43 -22.20
C ASP A 526 -4.73 45.01 -22.74
N GLN A 527 -4.70 44.53 -23.98
CA GLN A 527 -3.48 44.04 -24.65
C GLN A 527 -2.32 45.06 -24.67
N LYS A 528 -2.62 46.37 -24.56
CA LYS A 528 -1.59 47.43 -24.54
C LYS A 528 -0.93 47.60 -23.18
N LYS A 529 -1.62 47.22 -22.10
CA LYS A 529 -1.17 47.41 -20.70
C LYS A 529 -0.85 46.09 -19.99
N TYR A 530 -0.89 44.97 -20.71
CA TYR A 530 -0.61 43.66 -20.15
C TYR A 530 0.87 43.52 -19.78
N GLU A 531 1.12 43.30 -18.49
CA GLU A 531 2.41 42.91 -17.94
C GLU A 531 2.30 41.52 -17.31
N GLU A 532 3.32 40.70 -17.56
CA GLU A 532 3.31 39.29 -17.17
C GLU A 532 3.47 39.08 -15.66
N THR A 533 4.10 40.04 -14.98
CA THR A 533 4.34 40.06 -13.52
C THR A 533 3.29 40.88 -12.76
N ASP A 534 2.25 41.40 -13.41
CA ASP A 534 1.20 42.15 -12.72
C ASP A 534 0.48 41.25 -11.70
N ILE A 535 0.40 41.68 -10.45
CA ILE A 535 -0.28 40.99 -9.34
C ILE A 535 -1.60 41.65 -8.95
N SER A 536 -2.04 42.69 -9.68
CA SER A 536 -3.26 43.43 -9.37
C SER A 536 -4.50 42.53 -9.32
N TYR A 537 -4.53 41.45 -10.10
CA TYR A 537 -5.62 40.47 -10.11
C TYR A 537 -5.81 39.75 -8.75
N LEU A 538 -4.78 39.62 -7.91
CA LEU A 538 -4.89 38.94 -6.60
C LEU A 538 -5.79 39.67 -5.60
N LYS A 539 -6.13 40.95 -5.89
CA LYS A 539 -7.06 41.77 -5.11
C LYS A 539 -8.52 41.61 -5.57
N LEU A 540 -8.74 40.97 -6.71
CA LEU A 540 -10.06 40.71 -7.28
C LEU A 540 -10.55 39.33 -6.86
N PRO A 541 -11.87 39.07 -6.78
CA PRO A 541 -12.38 37.73 -6.51
C PRO A 541 -11.95 36.74 -7.60
N SER A 542 -11.65 35.51 -7.21
CA SER A 542 -11.14 34.44 -8.08
C SER A 542 -12.27 33.56 -8.66
N THR A 543 -13.22 33.16 -7.81
CA THR A 543 -14.32 32.26 -8.16
C THR A 543 -15.66 32.99 -8.17
N ARG A 544 -16.66 32.36 -8.80
CA ARG A 544 -18.04 32.87 -8.80
C ARG A 544 -18.63 32.91 -7.39
N ASP A 545 -18.33 31.93 -6.55
CA ASP A 545 -18.80 31.84 -5.16
C ASP A 545 -18.23 32.97 -4.30
N GLU A 546 -16.92 33.25 -4.41
CA GLU A 546 -16.26 34.34 -3.68
C GLU A 546 -16.86 35.71 -4.05
N LEU A 547 -17.28 35.90 -5.30
CA LEU A 547 -17.94 37.14 -5.73
C LEU A 547 -19.31 37.34 -5.07
N VAL A 548 -20.05 36.25 -4.88
CA VAL A 548 -21.37 36.27 -4.21
C VAL A 548 -21.19 36.54 -2.72
N GLU A 549 -20.23 35.88 -2.06
CA GLU A 549 -19.94 36.09 -0.63
C GLU A 549 -19.53 37.54 -0.31
N LEU A 550 -18.76 38.18 -1.19
CA LEU A 550 -18.30 39.55 -0.99
C LEU A 550 -19.35 40.63 -1.30
N ASN A 551 -20.57 40.26 -1.74
CA ASN A 551 -21.67 41.19 -2.06
C ASN A 551 -21.25 42.38 -2.96
N ILE A 552 -20.38 42.14 -3.94
CA ILE A 552 -19.86 43.19 -4.80
C ILE A 552 -20.90 43.54 -5.88
N GLU A 553 -21.72 44.58 -5.64
CA GLU A 553 -22.78 45.02 -6.57
C GLU A 553 -22.25 45.70 -7.85
N LYS A 554 -21.06 46.32 -7.80
CA LYS A 554 -20.43 46.98 -8.95
C LYS A 554 -19.41 46.06 -9.62
N LYS A 555 -19.42 45.98 -10.95
CA LYS A 555 -18.48 45.13 -11.72
C LYS A 555 -17.03 45.32 -11.24
N PRO A 556 -16.40 44.29 -10.64
CA PRO A 556 -15.04 44.41 -10.15
C PRO A 556 -14.12 44.73 -11.34
N THR A 557 -13.52 45.91 -11.27
CA THR A 557 -12.61 46.46 -12.28
C THR A 557 -11.43 47.06 -11.53
N LEU A 558 -10.22 46.61 -11.85
CA LEU A 558 -9.00 47.12 -11.22
C LEU A 558 -7.90 47.22 -12.27
N GLY A 559 -7.39 48.43 -12.50
CA GLY A 559 -6.36 48.67 -13.51
C GLY A 559 -6.82 48.30 -14.93
N ALA A 560 -6.10 47.38 -15.56
CA ALA A 560 -6.36 46.88 -16.93
C ALA A 560 -7.31 45.66 -16.98
N LEU A 561 -7.84 45.22 -15.83
CA LEU A 561 -8.67 44.02 -15.70
C LEU A 561 -10.14 44.40 -15.54
N THR A 562 -10.99 43.88 -16.44
CA THR A 562 -12.44 44.07 -16.37
C THR A 562 -13.14 42.71 -16.39
N LEU A 563 -14.01 42.44 -15.42
CA LEU A 563 -14.76 41.19 -15.36
C LEU A 563 -15.67 40.99 -16.58
N SER A 564 -15.60 39.82 -17.22
CA SER A 564 -16.54 39.39 -18.25
C SER A 564 -17.69 38.59 -17.65
N ASN A 565 -18.93 38.98 -17.93
CA ASN A 565 -20.12 38.20 -17.54
C ASN A 565 -20.56 37.19 -18.59
N LYS A 566 -19.89 37.17 -19.76
CA LYS A 566 -20.24 36.31 -20.89
C LYS A 566 -19.24 35.18 -21.09
N ASP A 567 -18.06 35.31 -20.49
CA ASP A 567 -17.01 34.31 -20.62
C ASP A 567 -16.98 33.51 -19.31
N SER A 568 -16.83 32.19 -19.41
CA SER A 568 -16.76 31.29 -18.26
C SER A 568 -15.60 30.32 -18.42
N PHE A 569 -15.04 29.87 -17.29
CA PHE A 569 -13.94 28.91 -17.29
C PHE A 569 -14.10 27.97 -16.10
N LEU A 570 -14.12 26.67 -16.38
CA LEU A 570 -14.37 25.62 -15.40
C LEU A 570 -13.12 24.74 -15.27
N ILE A 571 -12.65 24.60 -14.03
CA ILE A 571 -11.57 23.68 -13.66
C ILE A 571 -12.08 22.68 -12.63
N ALA A 572 -11.38 21.56 -12.48
CA ALA A 572 -11.51 20.70 -11.30
C ALA A 572 -10.15 20.49 -10.66
N THR A 573 -10.15 20.34 -9.34
CA THR A 573 -8.96 20.05 -8.56
C THR A 573 -9.13 18.76 -7.78
N ASN A 574 -8.02 18.05 -7.60
CA ASN A 574 -7.92 16.87 -6.75
C ASN A 574 -6.58 16.92 -6.01
N VAL A 575 -6.61 17.22 -4.71
CA VAL A 575 -5.45 17.42 -3.85
C VAL A 575 -5.15 16.11 -3.12
N CYS A 576 -4.08 15.45 -3.54
CA CYS A 576 -3.51 14.29 -2.86
C CYS A 576 -2.37 14.74 -1.94
N SER A 577 -2.73 15.37 -0.81
CA SER A 577 -1.77 15.81 0.20
C SER A 577 -1.82 14.96 1.46
N THR A 578 -0.65 14.60 1.95
CA THR A 578 -0.44 13.91 3.24
C THR A 578 -0.21 14.90 4.38
N LYS A 579 -0.07 16.20 4.07
CA LYS A 579 0.24 17.25 5.05
C LYS A 579 -0.78 18.36 5.15
N LEU A 580 -1.52 18.60 4.07
CA LEU A 580 -2.47 19.69 3.99
C LEU A 580 -3.88 19.12 3.96
N THR A 581 -4.79 19.73 4.71
CA THR A 581 -6.19 19.29 4.81
C THR A 581 -7.14 20.29 4.17
N GLN A 582 -8.23 19.75 3.64
CA GLN A 582 -9.40 20.50 3.17
C GLN A 582 -10.44 20.70 4.28
N ASN A 583 -10.29 20.01 5.41
CA ASN A 583 -11.22 20.06 6.52
C ASN A 583 -10.80 21.13 7.54
N VAL A 584 -11.68 22.11 7.77
CA VAL A 584 -11.44 23.24 8.67
C VAL A 584 -11.29 22.79 10.12
N ASP A 585 -12.12 21.83 10.54
CA ASP A 585 -12.13 21.33 11.92
C ASP A 585 -10.83 20.62 12.27
N LEU A 586 -10.34 19.79 11.34
CA LEU A 586 -9.05 19.11 11.49
C LEU A 586 -7.89 20.11 11.49
N LEU A 587 -7.94 21.14 10.63
CA LEU A 587 -6.92 22.19 10.62
C LEU A 587 -6.91 23.00 11.93
N GLY A 588 -8.08 23.29 12.49
CA GLY A 588 -8.22 23.95 13.78
C GLY A 588 -7.54 23.18 14.90
N LEU A 589 -7.72 21.85 14.93
CA LEU A 589 -7.01 20.97 15.86
C LEU A 589 -5.51 20.94 15.61
N LEU A 590 -5.05 20.86 14.37
CA LEU A 590 -3.62 20.80 14.04
C LEU A 590 -2.88 22.12 14.36
N ASN A 591 -3.56 23.26 14.21
CA ASN A 591 -3.02 24.59 14.46
C ASN A 591 -3.47 25.19 15.81
N TRP A 592 -3.95 24.35 16.74
CA TRP A 592 -4.57 24.78 18.01
C TRP A 592 -3.69 25.73 18.85
N ALA A 593 -2.36 25.57 18.77
CA ALA A 593 -1.42 26.42 19.50
C ALA A 593 -1.21 27.81 18.88
N SER A 594 -1.55 27.98 17.60
CA SER A 594 -1.27 29.20 16.81
C SER A 594 -2.50 30.06 16.53
N HIS A 595 -3.70 29.47 16.56
CA HIS A 595 -4.96 30.16 16.36
C HIS A 595 -5.80 30.11 17.63
N ASN A 596 -6.47 31.21 17.97
CA ASN A 596 -7.43 31.32 19.08
C ASN A 596 -8.76 30.62 18.72
N THR A 597 -8.67 29.40 18.20
CA THR A 597 -9.80 28.53 17.88
C THR A 597 -10.39 27.97 19.16
N ASP A 598 -11.72 27.84 19.23
CA ASP A 598 -12.36 27.15 20.34
C ASP A 598 -11.93 25.67 20.32
N LEU A 599 -11.01 25.34 21.22
CA LEU A 599 -10.46 24.00 21.39
C LEU A 599 -11.56 22.97 21.65
N ARG A 600 -12.63 23.38 22.33
CA ARG A 600 -13.77 22.51 22.63
C ARG A 600 -14.50 22.10 21.36
N GLU A 601 -14.76 23.07 20.48
CA GLU A 601 -15.43 22.81 19.19
C GLU A 601 -14.55 21.96 18.29
N SER A 602 -13.24 22.20 18.26
CA SER A 602 -12.28 21.44 17.45
C SER A 602 -12.22 19.95 17.85
N LEU A 603 -12.21 19.66 19.16
CA LEU A 603 -12.23 18.28 19.66
C LEU A 603 -13.56 17.57 19.36
N ILE A 604 -14.71 18.26 19.51
CA ILE A 604 -16.03 17.70 19.17
C ILE A 604 -16.14 17.44 17.66
N ALA A 605 -15.58 18.35 16.86
CA ALA A 605 -15.65 18.24 15.41
C ALA A 605 -14.78 17.11 14.88
N LEU A 606 -13.61 16.82 15.47
CA LEU A 606 -12.78 15.65 15.13
C LEU A 606 -13.58 14.34 15.14
N MET A 607 -14.45 14.15 16.14
CA MET A 607 -15.28 12.94 16.26
C MET A 607 -16.36 12.82 15.16
N LYS A 608 -16.58 13.88 14.38
CA LYS A 608 -17.53 13.94 13.25
C LYS A 608 -16.86 13.89 11.87
N VAL A 609 -15.54 14.02 11.80
CA VAL A 609 -14.78 13.94 10.54
C VAL A 609 -14.92 12.54 9.95
N ASP A 610 -14.93 12.40 8.62
CA ASP A 610 -14.94 11.09 7.98
C ASP A 610 -13.69 10.30 8.38
N GLY A 611 -13.86 9.04 8.75
CA GLY A 611 -12.77 8.14 9.07
C GLY A 611 -11.74 8.05 7.93
N GLU A 612 -12.14 8.20 6.66
CA GLU A 612 -11.20 8.23 5.52
C GLU A 612 -10.25 9.45 5.57
N GLU A 613 -10.72 10.61 6.02
CA GLU A 613 -9.87 11.79 6.23
C GLU A 613 -8.96 11.59 7.45
N VAL A 614 -9.49 11.11 8.57
CA VAL A 614 -8.69 10.87 9.78
C VAL A 614 -7.58 9.85 9.54
N VAL A 615 -7.85 8.77 8.78
CA VAL A 615 -6.84 7.73 8.49
C VAL A 615 -5.82 8.15 7.42
N LYS A 616 -6.15 9.07 6.49
CA LYS A 616 -5.14 9.71 5.62
C LYS A 616 -4.10 10.43 6.47
N PHE A 617 -4.55 10.98 7.60
CA PHE A 617 -3.71 11.47 8.66
C PHE A 617 -3.33 10.38 9.70
N LEU A 618 -2.94 9.15 9.27
CA LEU A 618 -2.11 8.15 10.02
C LEU A 618 -0.66 7.73 9.46
N GLN A 619 0.48 8.44 9.66
CA GLN A 619 1.89 8.17 9.26
C GLN A 619 2.88 8.46 10.42
N VAL A 620 4.13 7.99 10.30
CA VAL A 620 5.18 8.03 11.35
C VAL A 620 6.39 8.88 10.88
N LYS A 621 7.06 9.58 11.80
CA LYS A 621 8.23 10.46 11.57
C LYS A 621 9.44 9.61 11.23
N ASN A 622 10.17 9.97 10.17
CA ASN A 622 11.61 9.71 10.14
C ASN A 622 12.32 10.83 10.92
N ARG A 623 13.35 10.45 11.68
CA ARG A 623 14.06 11.33 12.63
C ARG A 623 14.85 12.50 12.01
N ASP A 624 14.90 12.62 10.69
CA ASP A 624 15.67 13.65 10.01
C ASP A 624 14.75 14.55 9.18
N LYS A 625 14.56 15.78 9.68
CA LYS A 625 13.86 16.95 9.09
C LYS A 625 12.37 17.09 9.44
N GLU A 626 12.06 18.28 9.97
CA GLU A 626 10.73 18.79 10.31
C GLU A 626 9.69 18.47 9.24
N CYS A 627 8.80 17.51 9.49
CA CYS A 627 7.71 17.17 8.58
C CYS A 627 6.49 16.67 9.37
N ILE A 628 5.42 17.46 9.28
CA ILE A 628 4.10 17.35 9.92
C ILE A 628 3.22 16.35 9.16
N SER A 629 2.79 15.27 9.81
CA SER A 629 1.40 14.81 9.82
C SER A 629 1.26 13.56 10.68
N ILE A 630 0.08 13.39 11.31
CA ILE A 630 -0.43 12.17 12.02
C ILE A 630 0.04 12.10 13.44
N ILE A 631 1.35 12.14 13.54
CA ILE A 631 2.06 12.72 14.67
C ILE A 631 1.33 13.98 15.07
N ASP A 632 0.89 14.85 14.17
CA ASP A 632 0.21 16.06 14.63
C ASP A 632 -1.22 15.88 15.15
N VAL A 633 -2.00 14.84 14.81
CA VAL A 633 -3.32 14.66 15.46
C VAL A 633 -3.15 14.02 16.83
N LEU A 634 -2.44 12.88 16.90
CA LEU A 634 -2.16 12.23 18.19
C LEU A 634 -1.26 13.09 19.07
N ASP A 635 -0.19 13.69 18.54
CA ASP A 635 0.64 14.65 19.26
C ASP A 635 -0.11 15.94 19.53
N ALA A 636 -1.01 16.47 18.69
CA ALA A 636 -1.84 17.61 19.12
C ALA A 636 -2.69 17.19 20.31
N LEU A 637 -3.36 16.04 20.25
CA LEU A 637 -4.16 15.52 21.36
C LEU A 637 -3.31 15.34 22.63
N PHE A 638 -2.13 14.74 22.55
CA PHE A 638 -1.23 14.56 23.68
C PHE A 638 -0.57 15.87 24.13
N ASN A 639 -0.28 16.81 23.24
CA ASN A 639 0.24 18.14 23.59
C ASN A 639 -0.86 18.97 24.26
N ILE A 640 -2.11 18.87 23.82
CA ILE A 640 -3.29 19.46 24.48
C ILE A 640 -3.44 18.85 25.88
N LEU A 641 -3.32 17.52 26.00
CA LEU A 641 -3.35 16.81 27.28
C LEU A 641 -2.24 17.29 28.22
N MET A 642 -1.06 17.58 27.68
CA MET A 642 0.11 18.02 28.43
C MET A 642 0.11 19.51 28.78
N SER A 643 -0.48 20.36 27.94
CA SER A 643 -0.43 21.83 28.10
C SER A 643 -1.50 22.39 29.03
N ASN A 644 -2.60 21.66 29.25
CA ASN A 644 -3.70 22.09 30.11
C ASN A 644 -3.57 21.48 31.51
N SER A 645 -3.02 22.26 32.45
CA SER A 645 -2.83 21.85 33.85
C SER A 645 -4.11 21.85 34.69
N ASP A 646 -5.13 22.64 34.31
CA ASP A 646 -6.18 23.07 35.25
C ASP A 646 -7.61 22.62 34.92
N SER A 647 -7.84 21.80 33.88
CA SER A 647 -9.19 21.41 33.49
C SER A 647 -9.32 19.93 33.13
N ASP A 648 -9.87 19.14 34.06
CA ASP A 648 -10.30 17.74 33.86
C ASP A 648 -11.23 17.58 32.63
N VAL A 649 -11.89 18.66 32.20
CA VAL A 649 -12.80 18.67 31.05
C VAL A 649 -12.04 18.38 29.76
N TYR A 650 -10.86 18.96 29.55
CA TYR A 650 -10.09 18.71 28.32
C TYR A 650 -9.43 17.32 28.35
N ASP A 651 -9.07 16.81 29.52
CA ASP A 651 -8.54 15.45 29.68
C ASP A 651 -9.59 14.41 29.25
N ASP A 652 -10.85 14.58 29.66
CA ASP A 652 -11.96 13.71 29.27
C ASP A 652 -12.24 13.78 27.76
N MET A 653 -12.22 14.98 27.17
CA MET A 653 -12.47 15.19 25.74
C MET A 653 -11.37 14.63 24.84
N VAL A 654 -10.09 14.83 25.23
CA VAL A 654 -8.95 14.25 24.53
C VAL A 654 -9.04 12.73 24.57
N PHE A 655 -9.39 12.15 25.72
CA PHE A 655 -9.56 10.71 25.85
C PHE A 655 -10.65 10.17 24.92
N GLU A 656 -11.78 10.86 24.79
CA GLU A 656 -12.84 10.47 23.83
C GLU A 656 -12.37 10.53 22.37
N CYS A 657 -11.57 11.53 22.02
CA CYS A 657 -10.92 11.61 20.71
C CYS A 657 -9.97 10.43 20.46
N LEU A 658 -9.17 10.04 21.46
CA LEU A 658 -8.29 8.87 21.38
C LEU A 658 -9.10 7.58 21.19
N LEU A 659 -10.22 7.40 21.93
CA LEU A 659 -11.11 6.25 21.75
C LEU A 659 -11.74 6.21 20.36
N TYR A 660 -12.10 7.38 19.81
CA TYR A 660 -12.62 7.48 18.45
C TYR A 660 -11.57 7.02 17.42
N ILE A 661 -10.33 7.50 17.50
CA ILE A 661 -9.24 7.10 16.60
C ILE A 661 -8.91 5.60 16.73
N ILE A 662 -8.79 5.08 17.96
CA ILE A 662 -8.53 3.66 18.20
C ILE A 662 -9.70 2.80 17.67
N GLY A 663 -10.93 3.27 17.86
CA GLY A 663 -12.15 2.66 17.34
C GLY A 663 -12.15 2.58 15.82
N LEU A 664 -11.74 3.66 15.13
CA LEU A 664 -11.58 3.68 13.67
C LEU A 664 -10.56 2.63 13.21
N VAL A 665 -9.35 2.63 13.77
CA VAL A 665 -8.28 1.68 13.38
C VAL A 665 -8.64 0.22 13.70
N SER A 666 -9.52 0.00 14.68
CA SER A 666 -10.03 -1.33 15.03
C SER A 666 -11.20 -1.80 14.16
N ASP A 667 -11.78 -0.92 13.34
CA ASP A 667 -12.83 -1.27 12.38
C ASP A 667 -12.27 -2.14 11.26
N ARG A 668 -13.05 -3.13 10.80
CA ARG A 668 -12.69 -3.97 9.65
C ARG A 668 -12.39 -3.14 8.40
N LYS A 669 -13.04 -1.98 8.24
CA LYS A 669 -12.79 -1.06 7.12
C LYS A 669 -11.36 -0.51 7.13
N TYR A 670 -10.77 -0.31 8.30
CA TYR A 670 -9.47 0.37 8.47
C TYR A 670 -8.41 -0.49 9.17
N GLN A 671 -8.66 -1.80 9.31
CA GLN A 671 -7.78 -2.72 10.04
C GLN A 671 -6.34 -2.72 9.48
N HIS A 672 -6.16 -2.39 8.21
CA HIS A 672 -4.85 -2.25 7.56
C HIS A 672 -4.00 -1.09 8.12
N PHE A 673 -4.59 -0.17 8.89
CA PHE A 673 -3.87 0.89 9.62
C PHE A 673 -3.38 0.45 11.02
N GLN A 674 -3.73 -0.75 11.51
CA GLN A 674 -3.24 -1.25 12.81
C GLN A 674 -1.70 -1.25 12.90
N PRO A 675 -0.94 -1.73 11.88
CA PRO A 675 0.52 -1.67 11.91
C PRO A 675 1.07 -0.23 12.01
N VAL A 676 0.33 0.76 11.50
CA VAL A 676 0.76 2.16 11.55
C VAL A 676 0.58 2.74 12.95
N MET A 677 -0.55 2.45 13.61
CA MET A 677 -0.75 2.76 15.03
C MET A 677 0.31 2.08 15.90
N ASP A 678 0.63 0.82 15.60
CA ASP A 678 1.64 0.06 16.32
C ASP A 678 3.02 0.70 16.24
N LEU A 679 3.42 1.12 15.03
CA LEU A 679 4.70 1.78 14.77
C LEU A 679 4.78 3.16 15.42
N TYR A 680 3.69 3.95 15.38
CA TYR A 680 3.65 5.25 16.06
C TYR A 680 3.93 5.11 17.56
N ILE A 681 3.23 4.17 18.21
CA ILE A 681 3.39 3.89 19.65
C ILE A 681 4.83 3.49 19.97
N SER A 682 5.46 2.64 19.15
CA SER A 682 6.81 2.14 19.44
C SER A 682 7.95 3.08 19.07
N GLU A 683 7.80 3.91 18.03
CA GLU A 683 8.92 4.66 17.46
C GLU A 683 8.79 6.20 17.49
N SER A 684 7.57 6.75 17.53
CA SER A 684 7.32 8.20 17.40
C SER A 684 6.68 8.87 18.61
N PHE A 685 5.94 8.12 19.42
CA PHE A 685 5.28 8.67 20.61
C PHE A 685 6.29 9.30 21.59
N SER A 686 5.98 10.50 22.10
CA SER A 686 6.94 11.32 22.87
C SER A 686 6.38 11.95 24.15
N ALA A 687 5.11 11.70 24.50
CA ALA A 687 4.49 12.33 25.67
C ALA A 687 4.85 11.61 26.98
N THR A 688 5.80 12.17 27.73
CA THR A 688 6.41 11.53 28.92
C THR A 688 5.51 11.47 30.15
N LEU A 689 4.59 12.42 30.35
CA LEU A 689 3.69 12.46 31.52
C LEU A 689 2.24 12.08 31.18
N ALA A 690 1.97 11.70 29.93
CA ALA A 690 0.63 11.30 29.50
C ALA A 690 0.07 10.15 30.33
N TYR A 691 0.91 9.23 30.83
CA TYR A 691 0.48 8.12 31.67
C TYR A 691 -0.30 8.58 32.92
N LYS A 692 0.08 9.69 33.57
CA LYS A 692 -0.59 10.17 34.81
C LYS A 692 -2.04 10.54 34.52
N LYS A 693 -2.26 11.35 33.49
CA LYS A 693 -3.60 11.81 33.05
C LYS A 693 -4.42 10.66 32.46
N LEU A 694 -3.82 9.81 31.62
CA LEU A 694 -4.51 8.65 31.04
C LEU A 694 -5.00 7.67 32.11
N ILE A 695 -4.16 7.36 33.12
CA ILE A 695 -4.56 6.48 34.23
C ILE A 695 -5.69 7.12 35.04
N ALA A 696 -5.62 8.43 35.32
CA ALA A 696 -6.65 9.15 36.06
C ALA A 696 -8.01 9.11 35.32
N VAL A 697 -8.04 9.40 34.02
CA VAL A 697 -9.27 9.36 33.21
C VAL A 697 -9.80 7.93 33.06
N LEU A 698 -8.94 6.94 32.80
CA LEU A 698 -9.33 5.53 32.75
C LEU A 698 -9.99 5.09 34.05
N ARG A 699 -9.37 5.42 35.20
CA ARG A 699 -9.88 5.08 36.52
C ARG A 699 -11.22 5.76 36.80
N LYS A 700 -11.33 7.08 36.54
CA LYS A 700 -12.57 7.85 36.68
C LYS A 700 -13.73 7.21 35.91
N ARG A 701 -13.50 6.79 34.66
CA ARG A 701 -14.52 6.14 33.82
C ARG A 701 -14.92 4.76 34.32
N ILE A 702 -13.97 3.99 34.87
CA ILE A 702 -14.25 2.66 35.45
C ILE A 702 -15.01 2.79 36.77
N ASP A 703 -14.61 3.69 37.65
CA ASP A 703 -15.25 3.90 38.95
C ASP A 703 -16.71 4.41 38.79
N ASN A 704 -17.02 5.08 37.67
CA ASN A 704 -18.37 5.56 37.32
C ASN A 704 -19.24 4.52 36.58
N ALA A 705 -18.81 3.26 36.45
CA ALA A 705 -19.49 2.24 35.65
C ALA A 705 -20.94 1.93 36.08
N THR A 706 -21.30 2.20 37.34
CA THR A 706 -22.65 1.97 37.88
C THR A 706 -23.63 3.10 37.58
N ASN A 707 -23.18 4.22 37.01
CA ASN A 707 -24.05 5.35 36.70
C ASN A 707 -25.12 4.96 35.66
N ASN A 708 -26.30 5.56 35.73
CA ASN A 708 -27.45 5.21 34.89
C ASN A 708 -27.47 5.88 33.51
N ASP A 709 -26.44 6.66 33.20
CA ASP A 709 -26.31 7.30 31.89
C ASP A 709 -25.88 6.30 30.81
N THR A 710 -26.69 6.22 29.75
CA THR A 710 -26.44 5.38 28.58
C THR A 710 -25.21 5.84 27.79
N GLN A 711 -24.94 7.16 27.73
CA GLN A 711 -23.80 7.70 26.99
C GLN A 711 -22.47 7.33 27.65
N GLU A 712 -22.36 7.51 28.98
CA GLU A 712 -21.19 7.11 29.76
C GLU A 712 -20.89 5.61 29.64
N ARG A 713 -21.93 4.77 29.59
CA ARG A 713 -21.78 3.32 29.40
C ARG A 713 -21.25 2.95 28.03
N ASP A 714 -21.69 3.62 26.97
CA ASP A 714 -21.17 3.38 25.62
C ASP A 714 -19.69 3.78 25.52
N ILE A 715 -19.32 4.92 26.15
CA ILE A 715 -17.92 5.36 26.23
C ILE A 715 -17.08 4.35 27.02
N LEU A 716 -17.59 3.83 28.14
CA LEU A 716 -16.92 2.81 28.93
C LEU A 716 -16.74 1.48 28.14
N LEU A 717 -17.74 1.08 27.37
CA LEU A 717 -17.62 -0.08 26.49
C LEU A 717 -16.55 0.12 25.41
N LYS A 718 -16.51 1.31 24.78
CA LYS A 718 -15.46 1.71 23.84
C LYS A 718 -14.08 1.73 24.50
N THR A 719 -14.01 2.18 25.76
CA THR A 719 -12.80 2.17 26.58
C THR A 719 -12.27 0.74 26.77
N MET A 720 -13.13 -0.19 27.18
CA MET A 720 -12.74 -1.59 27.37
C MET A 720 -12.34 -2.27 26.06
N LYS A 721 -12.99 -1.93 24.94
CA LYS A 721 -12.58 -2.42 23.61
C LYS A 721 -11.22 -1.90 23.17
N SER A 722 -10.88 -0.66 23.58
CA SER A 722 -9.64 0.03 23.23
C SER A 722 -8.52 -0.17 24.25
N LEU A 723 -8.78 -0.95 25.31
CA LEU A 723 -7.91 -1.10 26.47
C LEU A 723 -6.47 -1.52 26.10
N GLN A 724 -6.33 -2.36 25.07
CA GLN A 724 -5.02 -2.76 24.54
C GLN A 724 -4.15 -1.55 24.17
N TYR A 725 -4.68 -0.63 23.37
CA TYR A 725 -3.95 0.55 22.92
C TYR A 725 -3.81 1.59 24.04
N CYS A 726 -4.84 1.80 24.86
CA CYS A 726 -4.75 2.70 26.02
C CYS A 726 -3.61 2.28 26.96
N MET A 727 -3.50 0.99 27.30
CA MET A 727 -2.42 0.49 28.16
C MET A 727 -1.06 0.57 27.47
N ARG A 728 -0.98 0.40 26.14
CA ARG A 728 0.27 0.61 25.41
C ARG A 728 0.75 2.06 25.48
N PHE A 729 -0.12 3.05 25.31
CA PHE A 729 0.25 4.46 25.51
C PHE A 729 0.73 4.75 26.93
N VAL A 730 0.07 4.19 27.95
CA VAL A 730 0.48 4.30 29.36
C VAL A 730 1.88 3.71 29.58
N VAL A 731 2.13 2.51 29.06
CA VAL A 731 3.42 1.81 29.18
C VAL A 731 4.54 2.57 28.46
N GLU A 732 4.35 2.98 27.20
CA GLU A 732 5.39 3.71 26.47
C GLU A 732 5.66 5.09 27.08
N SER A 733 4.61 5.80 27.53
CA SER A 733 4.76 7.07 28.24
C SER A 733 5.61 6.90 29.50
N ARG A 734 5.38 5.83 30.26
CA ARG A 734 6.18 5.50 31.44
C ARG A 734 7.63 5.15 31.09
N LEU A 735 7.87 4.39 30.03
CA LEU A 735 9.24 4.06 29.61
C LEU A 735 10.02 5.31 29.18
N LEU A 736 9.36 6.23 28.47
CA LEU A 736 9.93 7.53 28.11
C LEU A 736 10.24 8.38 29.35
N PHE A 737 9.36 8.38 30.35
CA PHE A 737 9.62 9.07 31.62
C PHE A 737 10.78 8.44 32.40
N THR A 738 10.85 7.11 32.45
CA THR A 738 11.92 6.37 33.16
C THR A 738 13.28 6.62 32.51
N ALA A 739 13.32 6.80 31.18
CA ALA A 739 14.53 7.21 30.47
C ALA A 739 15.03 8.61 30.84
N LEU A 740 14.18 9.44 31.46
CA LEU A 740 14.47 10.82 31.87
C LEU A 740 14.61 11.01 33.40
N ASN A 741 13.99 10.15 34.23
CA ASN A 741 13.93 10.25 35.69
C ASN A 741 13.89 8.85 36.38
N GLU A 742 14.38 8.74 37.62
CA GLU A 742 14.55 7.47 38.37
C GLU A 742 13.42 7.12 39.37
N ASP A 743 12.19 7.65 39.26
CA ASP A 743 11.15 7.45 40.29
C ASP A 743 10.14 6.34 39.91
N GLU A 744 10.27 5.12 40.47
CA GLU A 744 9.46 3.92 40.14
C GLU A 744 8.20 3.71 41.01
N GLU A 745 8.21 4.14 42.27
CA GLU A 745 7.18 3.74 43.25
C GLU A 745 5.80 4.38 43.00
N GLU A 746 5.73 5.67 42.66
CA GLU A 746 4.48 6.41 42.42
C GLU A 746 3.66 5.80 41.26
N PHE A 747 4.35 5.43 40.17
CA PHE A 747 3.70 4.82 39.02
C PHE A 747 3.11 3.45 39.35
N SER A 748 3.89 2.59 40.02
CA SER A 748 3.45 1.26 40.39
C SER A 748 2.17 1.33 41.23
N GLN A 749 2.12 2.23 42.22
CA GLN A 749 0.93 2.39 43.05
C GLN A 749 -0.29 2.82 42.22
N THR A 750 -0.15 3.84 41.37
CA THR A 750 -1.26 4.37 40.58
C THR A 750 -1.79 3.33 39.59
N LEU A 751 -0.91 2.53 38.99
CA LEU A 751 -1.28 1.42 38.11
C LEU A 751 -1.97 0.28 38.90
N THR A 752 -1.48 -0.06 40.10
CA THR A 752 -2.16 -1.03 40.98
C THR A 752 -3.58 -0.59 41.29
N GLU A 753 -3.79 0.69 41.61
CA GLU A 753 -5.11 1.25 41.90
C GLU A 753 -6.06 1.16 40.69
N LEU A 754 -5.58 1.49 39.49
CA LEU A 754 -6.36 1.32 38.25
C LEU A 754 -6.77 -0.15 38.03
N LEU A 755 -5.82 -1.09 38.18
CA LEU A 755 -6.11 -2.51 37.99
C LEU A 755 -7.08 -3.03 39.06
N ARG A 756 -7.03 -2.51 40.29
CA ARG A 756 -8.03 -2.82 41.33
C ARG A 756 -9.42 -2.27 41.01
N SER A 757 -9.53 -1.07 40.44
CA SER A 757 -10.80 -0.56 39.92
C SER A 757 -11.39 -1.48 38.85
N ILE A 758 -10.55 -2.08 37.99
CA ILE A 758 -11.00 -3.10 37.02
C ILE A 758 -11.50 -4.37 37.71
N VAL A 759 -10.89 -4.79 38.82
CA VAL A 759 -11.37 -5.92 39.62
C VAL A 759 -12.74 -5.60 40.25
N GLU A 760 -12.94 -4.41 40.82
CA GLU A 760 -14.23 -4.02 41.39
C GLU A 760 -15.33 -3.97 40.33
N LEU A 761 -15.02 -3.55 39.10
CA LEU A 761 -15.95 -3.60 37.97
C LEU A 761 -16.49 -5.03 37.72
N MET A 762 -15.69 -6.07 37.96
CA MET A 762 -16.11 -7.47 37.79
C MET A 762 -17.09 -7.94 38.87
N ARG A 763 -17.18 -7.24 40.00
CA ARG A 763 -18.06 -7.56 41.12
C ARG A 763 -19.53 -7.20 40.85
N HIS A 764 -19.78 -6.28 39.93
CA HIS A 764 -21.14 -5.84 39.63
C HIS A 764 -21.97 -6.94 38.94
N GLU A 765 -23.19 -7.18 39.46
CA GLU A 765 -24.09 -8.23 38.96
C GLU A 765 -25.14 -7.71 37.98
N THR A 766 -25.21 -6.39 37.73
CA THR A 766 -26.25 -5.78 36.90
C THR A 766 -26.06 -6.10 35.41
N ASP A 767 -27.13 -6.35 34.67
CA ASP A 767 -27.06 -6.62 33.22
C ASP A 767 -26.48 -5.45 32.42
N SER A 768 -26.58 -4.22 32.95
CA SER A 768 -25.98 -3.02 32.36
C SER A 768 -24.46 -3.08 32.23
N THR A 769 -23.76 -3.85 33.07
CA THR A 769 -22.29 -3.98 33.05
C THR A 769 -21.80 -5.19 32.26
N LEU A 770 -22.69 -6.07 31.81
CA LEU A 770 -22.36 -7.37 31.20
C LEU A 770 -21.46 -7.23 29.96
N LEU A 771 -21.80 -6.29 29.06
CA LEU A 771 -21.03 -6.04 27.83
C LEU A 771 -19.64 -5.48 28.13
N VAL A 772 -19.56 -4.60 29.13
CA VAL A 772 -18.30 -3.96 29.55
C VAL A 772 -17.37 -4.98 30.19
N GLN A 773 -17.89 -5.80 31.11
CA GLN A 773 -17.17 -6.91 31.75
C GLN A 773 -16.66 -7.92 30.70
N GLY A 774 -17.53 -8.29 29.75
CA GLY A 774 -17.16 -9.19 28.65
C GLY A 774 -16.07 -8.61 27.73
N ALA A 775 -16.12 -7.30 27.44
CA ALA A 775 -15.07 -6.62 26.68
C ALA A 775 -13.75 -6.56 27.47
N CYS A 776 -13.79 -6.23 28.76
CA CYS A 776 -12.60 -6.19 29.61
C CYS A 776 -11.91 -7.56 29.66
N LEU A 777 -12.65 -8.64 29.91
CA LEU A 777 -12.11 -10.02 29.89
C LEU A 777 -11.45 -10.40 28.56
N LYS A 778 -11.99 -9.91 27.44
CA LYS A 778 -11.43 -10.17 26.11
C LYS A 778 -10.13 -9.40 25.85
N TYR A 779 -10.06 -8.12 26.22
CA TYR A 779 -8.95 -7.25 25.82
C TYR A 779 -7.87 -7.09 26.90
N LEU A 780 -8.17 -7.27 28.19
CA LEU A 780 -7.19 -7.16 29.26
C LEU A 780 -6.01 -8.14 29.10
N PRO A 781 -6.19 -9.43 28.74
CA PRO A 781 -5.05 -10.35 28.55
C PRO A 781 -4.04 -9.89 27.49
N THR A 782 -4.52 -9.19 26.45
CA THR A 782 -3.65 -8.66 25.39
C THR A 782 -2.69 -7.56 25.87
N THR A 783 -2.95 -6.97 27.05
CA THR A 783 -2.08 -5.95 27.66
C THR A 783 -0.90 -6.55 28.43
N ILE A 784 -0.95 -7.83 28.79
CA ILE A 784 0.04 -8.49 29.66
C ILE A 784 1.48 -8.34 29.15
N PRO A 785 1.79 -8.60 27.86
CA PRO A 785 3.16 -8.45 27.36
C PRO A 785 3.70 -7.02 27.52
N HIS A 786 2.83 -6.02 27.44
CA HIS A 786 3.21 -4.62 27.58
C HIS A 786 3.38 -4.23 29.06
N LEU A 787 2.45 -4.64 29.93
CA LEU A 787 2.53 -4.37 31.37
C LEU A 787 3.79 -4.97 32.02
N LEU A 788 4.22 -6.14 31.57
CA LEU A 788 5.44 -6.79 32.05
C LEU A 788 6.73 -5.98 31.81
N ARG A 789 6.70 -4.96 30.95
CA ARG A 789 7.86 -4.07 30.72
C ARG A 789 8.05 -3.03 31.83
N VAL A 790 6.99 -2.71 32.59
CA VAL A 790 6.98 -1.61 33.57
C VAL A 790 6.37 -1.99 34.93
N TYR A 791 5.87 -3.22 35.09
CA TYR A 791 5.15 -3.66 36.28
C TYR A 791 5.50 -5.10 36.67
N SER A 792 5.51 -5.38 37.97
CA SER A 792 5.90 -6.69 38.51
C SER A 792 4.95 -7.80 38.06
N GLY A 793 5.49 -8.84 37.42
CA GLY A 793 4.73 -10.04 37.04
C GLY A 793 4.07 -10.73 38.24
N LYS A 794 4.68 -10.67 39.43
CA LYS A 794 4.11 -11.25 40.66
C LYS A 794 2.84 -10.51 41.08
N GLN A 795 2.90 -9.17 41.15
CA GLN A 795 1.75 -8.35 41.50
C GLN A 795 0.64 -8.44 40.44
N LEU A 796 1.01 -8.46 39.16
CA LEU A 796 0.05 -8.66 38.07
C LEU A 796 -0.66 -10.01 38.18
N SER A 797 0.08 -11.08 38.51
CA SER A 797 -0.46 -12.42 38.70
C SER A 797 -1.48 -12.48 39.86
N THR A 798 -1.22 -11.76 40.96
CA THR A 798 -2.19 -11.60 42.06
C THR A 798 -3.45 -10.88 41.59
N ILE A 799 -3.32 -9.75 40.89
CA ILE A 799 -4.49 -8.98 40.45
C ILE A 799 -5.33 -9.75 39.42
N LEU A 800 -4.70 -10.43 38.45
CA LEU A 800 -5.40 -11.28 37.49
C LEU A 800 -6.12 -12.45 38.19
N THR A 801 -5.52 -12.98 39.26
CA THR A 801 -6.17 -13.99 40.10
C THR A 801 -7.42 -13.42 40.78
N ASP A 802 -7.29 -12.24 41.40
CA ASP A 802 -8.41 -11.57 42.07
C ASP A 802 -9.54 -11.26 41.07
N LEU A 803 -9.19 -10.82 39.85
CA LEU A 803 -10.13 -10.58 38.76
C LEU A 803 -10.93 -11.84 38.39
N LEU A 804 -10.26 -12.99 38.28
CA LEU A 804 -10.91 -14.26 37.94
C LEU A 804 -11.81 -14.77 39.08
N VAL A 805 -11.44 -14.52 40.33
CA VAL A 805 -12.21 -14.96 41.51
C VAL A 805 -13.41 -14.05 41.77
N THR A 806 -13.28 -12.76 41.51
CA THR A 806 -14.33 -11.75 41.80
C THR A 806 -15.55 -11.88 40.89
N LEU A 807 -15.40 -12.48 39.71
CA LEU A 807 -16.49 -12.66 38.77
C LEU A 807 -17.54 -13.67 39.31
N PRO A 808 -18.84 -13.29 39.39
CA PRO A 808 -19.91 -14.16 39.89
C PRO A 808 -20.02 -15.51 39.15
N VAL A 809 -20.39 -16.55 39.89
CA VAL A 809 -20.56 -17.92 39.35
C VAL A 809 -21.68 -17.92 38.29
N GLY A 810 -21.44 -18.55 37.14
CA GLY A 810 -22.39 -18.62 36.03
C GLY A 810 -22.44 -17.39 35.12
N ARG A 811 -21.74 -16.30 35.47
CA ARG A 811 -21.67 -15.07 34.66
C ARG A 811 -20.41 -15.09 33.79
N LEU A 812 -20.58 -14.88 32.48
CA LEU A 812 -19.48 -14.79 31.50
C LEU A 812 -18.50 -15.99 31.55
N THR A 813 -18.98 -17.19 31.90
CA THR A 813 -18.16 -18.41 32.05
C THR A 813 -17.28 -18.67 30.82
N LYS A 814 -17.84 -18.51 29.62
CA LYS A 814 -17.09 -18.67 28.36
C LYS A 814 -15.96 -17.64 28.22
N GLN A 815 -16.24 -16.35 28.45
CA GLN A 815 -15.25 -15.28 28.36
C GLN A 815 -14.16 -15.45 29.42
N LYS A 816 -14.53 -15.85 30.64
CA LYS A 816 -13.58 -16.20 31.70
C LYS A 816 -12.63 -17.31 31.25
N MET A 817 -13.13 -18.36 30.61
CA MET A 817 -12.29 -19.45 30.09
C MET A 817 -11.37 -19.00 28.96
N MET A 818 -11.85 -18.16 28.04
CA MET A 818 -10.99 -17.56 26.99
C MET A 818 -9.89 -16.69 27.62
N THR A 819 -10.22 -15.90 28.63
CA THR A 819 -9.26 -15.05 29.37
C THR A 819 -8.17 -15.91 30.02
N VAL A 820 -8.54 -17.00 30.70
CA VAL A 820 -7.56 -17.92 31.31
C VAL A 820 -6.67 -18.55 30.26
N ASN A 821 -7.24 -18.99 29.14
CA ASN A 821 -6.47 -19.51 28.02
C ASN A 821 -5.43 -18.48 27.53
N ASP A 822 -5.83 -17.23 27.34
CA ASP A 822 -4.93 -16.17 26.88
C ASP A 822 -3.84 -15.83 27.91
N ILE A 823 -4.15 -15.87 29.21
CA ILE A 823 -3.16 -15.70 30.29
C ILE A 823 -2.12 -16.83 30.26
N VAL A 824 -2.54 -18.09 30.10
CA VAL A 824 -1.63 -19.24 30.05
C VAL A 824 -0.71 -19.19 28.84
N HIS A 825 -1.18 -18.66 27.70
CA HIS A 825 -0.37 -18.46 26.49
C HIS A 825 0.49 -17.19 26.53
N SER A 826 0.35 -16.34 27.55
CA SER A 826 1.10 -15.09 27.66
C SER A 826 2.51 -15.30 28.25
N PRO A 827 3.44 -14.35 28.04
CA PRO A 827 4.78 -14.40 28.64
C PRO A 827 4.78 -14.48 30.18
N LEU A 828 3.70 -14.07 30.83
CA LEU A 828 3.53 -14.13 32.28
C LEU A 828 3.64 -15.57 32.80
N PHE A 829 3.09 -16.54 32.06
CA PHE A 829 3.06 -17.94 32.48
C PHE A 829 4.40 -18.67 32.28
N LEU A 830 5.37 -18.06 31.59
CA LEU A 830 6.72 -18.60 31.46
C LEU A 830 7.50 -18.52 32.79
N SER A 831 7.16 -17.56 33.67
CA SER A 831 7.80 -17.39 34.98
C SER A 831 7.27 -18.40 36.01
N ALA A 832 8.18 -19.10 36.69
CA ALA A 832 7.83 -20.05 37.75
C ALA A 832 7.10 -19.38 38.93
N GLU A 833 7.51 -18.17 39.31
CA GLU A 833 6.89 -17.43 40.43
C GLU A 833 5.45 -17.00 40.11
N CYS A 834 5.20 -16.56 38.87
CA CYS A 834 3.85 -16.20 38.41
C CYS A 834 2.95 -17.44 38.33
N ARG A 835 3.48 -18.57 37.82
CA ARG A 835 2.75 -19.85 37.80
C ARG A 835 2.36 -20.32 39.18
N ALA A 836 3.22 -20.16 40.19
CA ALA A 836 2.91 -20.54 41.56
C ALA A 836 1.66 -19.82 42.12
N ILE A 837 1.35 -18.62 41.62
CA ILE A 837 0.16 -17.84 42.01
C ILE A 837 -1.06 -18.23 41.17
N LEU A 838 -0.91 -18.30 39.85
CA LEU A 838 -2.02 -18.50 38.90
C LEU A 838 -2.51 -19.95 38.85
N LEU A 839 -1.59 -20.92 38.84
CA LEU A 839 -1.89 -22.33 38.60
C LEU A 839 -2.85 -22.94 39.63
N PRO A 840 -2.72 -22.68 40.95
CA PRO A 840 -3.67 -23.20 41.94
C PRO A 840 -5.12 -22.77 41.67
N ARG A 841 -5.33 -21.56 41.16
CA ARG A 841 -6.69 -21.04 40.89
C ARG A 841 -7.23 -21.52 39.56
N ILE A 842 -6.38 -21.62 38.55
CA ILE A 842 -6.75 -22.18 37.24
C ILE A 842 -7.12 -23.66 37.38
N THR A 843 -6.38 -24.44 38.17
CA THR A 843 -6.66 -25.86 38.40
C THR A 843 -7.98 -26.09 39.15
N ILE A 844 -8.30 -25.27 40.15
CA ILE A 844 -9.61 -25.29 40.81
C ILE A 844 -10.73 -25.02 39.80
N LEU A 845 -10.61 -23.96 39.00
CA LEU A 845 -11.61 -23.61 37.98
C LEU A 845 -11.80 -24.74 36.95
N VAL A 846 -10.70 -25.34 36.48
CA VAL A 846 -10.70 -26.47 35.55
C VAL A 846 -11.40 -27.69 36.15
N ARG A 847 -11.11 -28.03 37.41
CA ARG A 847 -11.77 -29.14 38.12
C ARG A 847 -13.27 -28.90 38.22
N ASP A 848 -13.68 -27.72 38.70
CA ASP A 848 -15.09 -27.42 38.95
C ASP A 848 -15.91 -27.46 37.65
N LEU A 849 -15.36 -26.99 36.53
CA LEU A 849 -16.00 -27.06 35.21
C LEU A 849 -16.04 -28.48 34.62
N LEU A 850 -15.01 -29.31 34.87
CA LEU A 850 -15.03 -30.72 34.49
C LEU A 850 -16.10 -31.50 35.25
N GLU A 851 -16.23 -31.27 36.56
CA GLU A 851 -17.26 -31.88 37.40
C GLU A 851 -18.67 -31.46 36.96
N ALA A 852 -18.84 -30.18 36.58
CA ALA A 852 -20.08 -29.65 36.04
C ALA A 852 -20.37 -30.05 34.58
N LYS A 853 -19.40 -30.63 33.86
CA LYS A 853 -19.46 -30.93 32.41
C LYS A 853 -19.73 -29.70 31.53
N GLU A 854 -19.27 -28.53 31.96
CA GLU A 854 -19.43 -27.26 31.23
C GLU A 854 -18.15 -26.91 30.46
N GLU A 855 -18.29 -26.39 29.23
CA GLU A 855 -17.17 -25.88 28.41
C GLU A 855 -15.97 -26.87 28.24
N VAL A 856 -16.25 -28.18 28.22
CA VAL A 856 -15.27 -29.28 28.22
C VAL A 856 -14.17 -29.14 27.16
N ARG A 857 -14.50 -28.58 25.98
CA ARG A 857 -13.53 -28.33 24.91
C ARG A 857 -12.44 -27.34 25.32
N TYR A 858 -12.79 -26.26 26.01
CA TYR A 858 -11.82 -25.28 26.50
C TYR A 858 -10.99 -25.85 27.64
N VAL A 859 -11.62 -26.63 28.51
CA VAL A 859 -10.92 -27.28 29.63
C VAL A 859 -9.85 -28.25 29.13
N ILE A 860 -10.17 -29.09 28.12
CA ILE A 860 -9.19 -30.00 27.51
C ILE A 860 -8.02 -29.21 26.90
N SER A 861 -8.29 -28.13 26.17
CA SER A 861 -7.26 -27.28 25.59
C SER A 861 -6.34 -26.67 26.65
N LEU A 862 -6.90 -26.21 27.77
CA LEU A 862 -6.16 -25.66 28.90
C LEU A 862 -5.26 -26.70 29.57
N ILE A 863 -5.78 -27.90 29.81
CA ILE A 863 -5.00 -29.00 30.40
C ILE A 863 -3.80 -29.36 29.52
N ILE A 864 -4.00 -29.44 28.20
CA ILE A 864 -2.92 -29.72 27.23
C ILE A 864 -1.84 -28.63 27.25
N THR A 865 -2.21 -27.38 27.52
CA THR A 865 -1.26 -26.26 27.52
C THR A 865 -0.48 -26.17 28.85
N ILE A 866 -1.12 -26.59 29.95
CA ILE A 866 -0.54 -26.55 31.30
C ILE A 866 0.41 -27.74 31.54
N CYS A 867 0.11 -28.91 30.96
CA CYS A 867 0.94 -30.12 31.02
C CYS A 867 2.05 -30.07 29.98
#